data_AF-A0A2H0RMS5-F1
#
_entry.id   AF-A0A2H0RMS5-F1
#
_cell.length_a   1.000
_cell.length_b   1.000
_cell.length_c   1.000
_cell.angle_alpha   90.00
_cell.angle_beta   90.00
_cell.angle_gamma   90.00
#
_symmetry.space_group_name_H-M   'P 1'
#
loop_
_entity.id
_entity.type
_entity.pdbx_description
1 polymer ?
#
loop_
_entity_poly.entity_id
_entity_poly.type
_entity_poly.pdbx_seq_one_letter_code
_entity_poly.pdbx_strand_id
1 'polypeptide(L)'
;MNWRSLQAFLLTLVVIATQSMFIAPVQASILTSATLQLSTHAISTIADHTFAFVTPSGVESSTDTLIVDYATGFSLGSVAFGDIDLAVDDDGACDGPWGDKTLASSAGAGTWGASVAGQIITFTAPTDAALGEITAGRCVQIQVGTHASGGVNQVTNPGSAASYEVDVYGTFGDHALYAVGITGTSGLPVTAVVSSGGGPSLPPPVGDTTGPVISNVLVSNITTTSATVTWLTDEAASRVLSYGTTPSYALGNLTDGAFRTVHTQSLSGLQENTGYHFRILATDNSGNATTSGDYTFSTLDLTPPVVTVSVINITETTADIVWTTDEATTGVVTVTDAGTYPDASLSTAHTVSLTGLTSATTYNVQVAAQDASNNTTVKNTSFTTLTDLPPSNVMNFTATAGDTVVTLAWTSPTDADFAGVILVYRTDRFPTDPADGTSIYTGFNTSFLHTGLTNGQKYFYTIFATDAARMLSSGATASATPFTTATPIDTTLPPGDTTLPVGDTTLPPGDTTLPPGDTTPVTPPVVIVPGDTTPPSVPVITPEPDLPEPEPSVLIPVSEVTFMVARDAIMLRPSNDLLHVLGGRPLAISLNVANAPSTITSVDLTASNGSFLMNPATLLVSRFDTSLVAVENESLYVARVVTPLESGPLTIAIHYVTGETQVLTYQLNVRANGSVIADTSKEYLSDVAVSLYERLGNWQLWNAVEYAQENPLQVDGNYAWYVPNGTYRVRALKEGYSSVDTVALQIEDNIINVPIVLIELLPPVDTMIQNGASPLSATVQQLNQSIRILRQNPGVISVSRYATPVVAVSAASTVGIVLAAFNGLPFLQYLFTAPFLLFKRRRRKQWGVVYDSLRKIPVDLAIVRLLDGQSKRVLKSQVTDRQGRYLFIVKPGVYLLQVSKEGFTYPTVILADLKRDGEYLDLYHGEPISVTEADAVVAANIPLDPAGEGVKTPAKIKLDRLARRVMYALSLIGLVVALIVAFLHPTTWTVAVALIQALSFVLFVRMAIPARPKSWGIVYDRQTRRPLIDTVVRIFDPTYNKLLETQLTDSRGRYAFLVGPNEYYTTYEKDSYTKLEVRPIDRTDTKEASYVSVDVGLTKNTPS
;
A
#
# COMPACT_ATOMS: atom_id res chain seq x y z
N MET A 1 -3.17 -28.78 -4.38
CA MET A 1 -4.29 -27.84 -4.52
C MET A 1 -4.18 -26.84 -3.37
N ASN A 2 -3.81 -25.59 -3.67
CA ASN A 2 -3.30 -24.68 -2.65
C ASN A 2 -4.41 -24.00 -1.84
N TRP A 3 -4.10 -23.68 -0.58
CA TRP A 3 -5.01 -23.08 0.38
C TRP A 3 -5.70 -21.80 -0.15
N ARG A 4 -4.97 -20.97 -0.92
CA ARG A 4 -5.50 -19.75 -1.54
C ARG A 4 -6.53 -20.03 -2.64
N SER A 5 -6.35 -21.04 -3.50
CA SER A 5 -7.34 -21.36 -4.53
C SER A 5 -8.58 -22.06 -3.97
N LEU A 6 -8.45 -22.80 -2.86
CA LEU A 6 -9.63 -23.30 -2.13
C LEU A 6 -10.39 -22.17 -1.41
N GLN A 7 -9.69 -21.17 -0.87
CA GLN A 7 -10.32 -19.98 -0.30
C GLN A 7 -11.03 -19.12 -1.35
N ALA A 8 -10.44 -18.95 -2.54
CA ALA A 8 -11.09 -18.24 -3.65
C ALA A 8 -12.36 -18.98 -4.11
N PHE A 9 -12.30 -20.30 -4.27
CA PHE A 9 -13.44 -21.13 -4.68
C PHE A 9 -14.53 -21.22 -3.61
N LEU A 10 -14.18 -21.11 -2.33
CA LEU A 10 -15.15 -21.04 -1.21
C LEU A 10 -15.69 -19.63 -0.98
N LEU A 11 -14.94 -18.56 -1.25
CA LEU A 11 -15.50 -17.21 -1.26
C LEU A 11 -16.50 -17.05 -2.40
N THR A 12 -16.22 -17.54 -3.61
CA THR A 12 -17.23 -17.53 -4.67
C THR A 12 -18.45 -18.38 -4.30
N LEU A 13 -18.29 -19.58 -3.72
CA LEU A 13 -19.44 -20.38 -3.29
C LEU A 13 -20.25 -19.76 -2.13
N VAL A 14 -19.61 -19.06 -1.19
CA VAL A 14 -20.31 -18.35 -0.11
C VAL A 14 -20.99 -17.08 -0.64
N VAL A 15 -20.33 -16.31 -1.52
CA VAL A 15 -20.93 -15.15 -2.18
C VAL A 15 -22.13 -15.58 -3.03
N ILE A 16 -22.02 -16.65 -3.82
CA ILE A 16 -23.12 -17.24 -4.60
C ILE A 16 -24.25 -17.72 -3.67
N ALA A 17 -23.94 -18.34 -2.53
CA ALA A 17 -24.94 -18.79 -1.56
C ALA A 17 -25.62 -17.64 -0.77
N THR A 18 -24.95 -16.51 -0.55
CA THR A 18 -25.56 -15.32 0.05
C THR A 18 -26.23 -14.39 -0.96
N GLN A 19 -25.91 -14.51 -2.26
CA GLN A 19 -26.59 -13.79 -3.35
C GLN A 19 -27.82 -14.55 -3.88
N SER A 20 -28.03 -15.83 -3.54
CA SER A 20 -29.16 -16.64 -4.03
C SER A 20 -30.44 -16.57 -3.17
N MET A 21 -30.49 -15.68 -2.18
CA MET A 21 -31.74 -15.18 -1.60
C MET A 21 -31.76 -13.65 -1.49
N PHE A 22 -31.21 -12.98 -2.50
CA PHE A 22 -31.77 -11.71 -2.92
C PHE A 22 -32.68 -11.99 -4.13
N ILE A 23 -33.82 -11.31 -4.17
CA ILE A 23 -34.59 -11.17 -5.42
C ILE A 23 -33.57 -10.69 -6.46
N ALA A 24 -33.54 -11.31 -7.64
CA ALA A 24 -32.65 -10.89 -8.70
C ALA A 24 -32.79 -9.38 -8.87
N PRO A 25 -31.71 -8.59 -8.98
CA PRO A 25 -31.86 -7.17 -9.20
C PRO A 25 -32.60 -7.01 -10.52
N VAL A 26 -33.88 -6.62 -10.43
CA VAL A 26 -34.54 -5.92 -11.52
C VAL A 26 -33.61 -4.76 -11.79
N GLN A 27 -32.98 -4.77 -12.96
CA GLN A 27 -32.10 -3.68 -13.34
C GLN A 27 -33.00 -2.45 -13.35
N ALA A 28 -32.67 -1.44 -12.54
CA ALA A 28 -33.45 -0.22 -12.55
C ALA A 28 -33.34 0.38 -13.94
N SER A 29 -34.42 0.25 -14.72
CA SER A 29 -34.43 0.73 -16.09
C SER A 29 -34.62 2.23 -16.04
N ILE A 30 -33.83 2.94 -16.83
CA ILE A 30 -33.96 4.39 -16.89
C ILE A 30 -35.18 4.70 -17.75
N LEU A 31 -36.11 5.51 -17.24
CA LEU A 31 -37.31 5.90 -17.98
C LEU A 31 -36.91 6.59 -19.29
N THR A 32 -37.49 6.15 -20.41
CA THR A 32 -37.19 6.69 -21.75
C THR A 32 -38.23 7.73 -22.17
N SER A 33 -37.86 8.63 -23.09
CA SER A 33 -38.72 9.76 -23.52
C SER A 33 -39.25 10.63 -22.38
N ALA A 34 -38.51 10.70 -21.27
CA ALA A 34 -38.89 11.42 -20.06
C ALA A 34 -38.89 12.95 -20.27
N THR A 35 -40.07 13.55 -20.17
CA THR A 35 -40.28 15.01 -20.25
C THR A 35 -41.05 15.53 -19.04
N LEU A 36 -40.77 16.78 -18.66
CA LEU A 36 -41.44 17.51 -17.60
C LEU A 36 -41.72 18.93 -18.09
N GLN A 37 -42.99 19.35 -18.02
CA GLN A 37 -43.45 20.68 -18.39
C GLN A 37 -44.04 21.40 -17.16
N LEU A 38 -43.61 22.64 -16.93
CA LEU A 38 -44.15 23.53 -15.90
C LEU A 38 -44.93 24.68 -16.55
N SER A 39 -46.08 25.07 -15.99
CA SER A 39 -46.82 26.25 -16.48
C SER A 39 -46.13 27.58 -16.18
N THR A 40 -45.22 27.62 -15.19
CA THR A 40 -44.30 28.75 -14.95
C THR A 40 -43.01 28.27 -14.30
N HIS A 41 -41.88 28.90 -14.68
CA HIS A 41 -40.55 28.66 -14.09
C HIS A 41 -40.16 29.76 -13.09
N ALA A 42 -41.06 30.67 -12.71
CA ALA A 42 -40.73 31.77 -11.80
C ALA A 42 -40.56 31.30 -10.34
N ILE A 43 -39.71 31.98 -9.57
CA ILE A 43 -39.54 31.76 -8.13
C ILE A 43 -40.84 32.02 -7.34
N SER A 44 -41.11 31.20 -6.32
CA SER A 44 -42.24 31.34 -5.38
C SER A 44 -43.64 31.40 -6.00
N THR A 45 -43.82 31.07 -7.28
CA THR A 45 -45.14 31.04 -7.93
C THR A 45 -45.76 29.64 -7.89
N ILE A 46 -47.09 29.56 -7.81
CA ILE A 46 -47.82 28.33 -8.08
C ILE A 46 -47.74 27.96 -9.57
N ALA A 47 -47.57 26.66 -9.84
CA ALA A 47 -47.36 26.08 -11.15
C ALA A 47 -48.04 24.71 -11.27
N ASP A 48 -48.50 24.40 -12.47
CA ASP A 48 -48.93 23.06 -12.87
C ASP A 48 -47.71 22.29 -13.37
N HIS A 49 -47.66 20.99 -13.09
CA HIS A 49 -46.57 20.11 -13.52
C HIS A 49 -47.17 18.95 -14.31
N THR A 50 -46.66 18.72 -15.52
CA THR A 50 -47.01 17.57 -16.35
C THR A 50 -45.75 16.77 -16.65
N PHE A 51 -45.72 15.53 -16.18
CA PHE A 51 -44.67 14.55 -16.47
C PHE A 51 -45.18 13.60 -17.55
N ALA A 52 -44.35 13.24 -18.53
CA ALA A 52 -44.63 12.15 -19.46
C ALA A 52 -43.36 11.31 -19.67
N PHE A 53 -43.45 9.99 -19.58
CA PHE A 53 -42.31 9.09 -19.66
C PHE A 53 -42.72 7.66 -20.03
N VAL A 54 -41.86 6.93 -20.75
CA VAL A 54 -42.07 5.50 -21.03
C VAL A 54 -41.44 4.67 -19.92
N THR A 55 -42.21 3.74 -19.35
CA THR A 55 -41.77 2.80 -18.29
C THR A 55 -41.26 1.49 -18.90
N PRO A 56 -39.94 1.21 -18.95
CA PRO A 56 -39.44 0.01 -19.61
C PRO A 56 -39.76 -1.30 -18.87
N SER A 57 -39.93 -1.28 -17.54
CA SER A 57 -40.36 -2.46 -16.76
C SER A 57 -41.88 -2.52 -16.60
N GLY A 58 -42.57 -1.39 -16.63
CA GLY A 58 -44.02 -1.33 -16.39
C GLY A 58 -44.37 -1.58 -14.92
N VAL A 59 -45.66 -1.74 -14.64
CA VAL A 59 -46.21 -2.01 -13.30
C VAL A 59 -46.89 -3.37 -13.34
N GLU A 60 -46.29 -4.36 -12.67
CA GLU A 60 -46.64 -5.77 -12.81
C GLU A 60 -47.26 -6.39 -11.55
N SER A 61 -47.22 -5.72 -10.39
CA SER A 61 -47.74 -6.23 -9.13
C SER A 61 -48.65 -5.24 -8.41
N SER A 62 -49.62 -5.75 -7.65
CA SER A 62 -50.45 -4.95 -6.72
C SER A 62 -49.69 -4.41 -5.49
N THR A 63 -48.40 -4.71 -5.39
CA THR A 63 -47.46 -4.09 -4.42
C THR A 63 -46.56 -3.02 -5.03
N ASP A 64 -46.70 -2.75 -6.33
CA ASP A 64 -45.87 -1.79 -7.02
C ASP A 64 -46.36 -0.36 -6.75
N THR A 65 -45.41 0.51 -6.46
CA THR A 65 -45.61 1.94 -6.26
C THR A 65 -44.82 2.71 -7.30
N LEU A 66 -45.37 3.85 -7.70
CA LEU A 66 -44.76 4.87 -8.53
C LEU A 66 -44.71 6.15 -7.70
N ILE A 67 -43.56 6.76 -7.56
CA ILE A 67 -43.26 7.82 -6.61
C ILE A 67 -42.66 9.00 -7.39
N VAL A 68 -43.18 10.20 -7.16
CA VAL A 68 -42.61 11.47 -7.63
C VAL A 68 -42.14 12.25 -6.40
N ASP A 69 -40.84 12.56 -6.34
CA ASP A 69 -40.16 13.14 -5.18
C ASP A 69 -39.52 14.48 -5.60
N TYR A 70 -40.03 15.58 -5.07
CA TYR A 70 -39.59 16.93 -5.44
C TYR A 70 -38.44 17.40 -4.53
N ALA A 71 -37.38 17.97 -5.10
CA ALA A 71 -36.28 18.51 -4.29
C ALA A 71 -36.74 19.61 -3.31
N THR A 72 -35.95 19.75 -2.24
CA THR A 72 -36.18 20.71 -1.17
C THR A 72 -36.25 22.14 -1.69
N GLY A 73 -37.46 22.70 -1.72
CA GLY A 73 -37.74 24.04 -2.24
C GLY A 73 -39.15 24.11 -2.83
N PHE A 74 -39.61 23.04 -3.50
CA PHE A 74 -41.00 22.91 -3.91
C PHE A 74 -41.91 22.69 -2.69
N SER A 75 -43.14 23.19 -2.77
CA SER A 75 -44.18 22.98 -1.75
C SER A 75 -45.45 22.42 -2.37
N LEU A 76 -45.83 21.22 -1.92
CA LEU A 76 -47.06 20.52 -2.29
C LEU A 76 -48.13 20.61 -1.18
N GLY A 77 -47.96 21.51 -0.19
CA GLY A 77 -48.74 21.52 1.05
C GLY A 77 -50.27 21.72 0.91
N SER A 78 -50.75 22.13 -0.26
CA SER A 78 -52.17 22.24 -0.62
C SER A 78 -52.64 21.19 -1.63
N VAL A 79 -51.74 20.42 -2.26
CA VAL A 79 -52.04 19.44 -3.30
C VAL A 79 -52.55 18.14 -2.67
N ALA A 80 -53.73 17.69 -3.09
CA ALA A 80 -54.34 16.42 -2.66
C ALA A 80 -54.48 15.45 -3.84
N PHE A 81 -54.94 14.22 -3.57
CA PHE A 81 -55.11 13.18 -4.60
C PHE A 81 -56.12 13.55 -5.70
N GLY A 82 -56.99 14.54 -5.48
CA GLY A 82 -57.93 15.06 -6.49
C GLY A 82 -57.37 16.23 -7.30
N ASP A 83 -56.13 16.65 -7.03
CA ASP A 83 -55.38 17.65 -7.80
C ASP A 83 -54.33 16.99 -8.70
N ILE A 84 -54.45 15.68 -8.91
CA ILE A 84 -53.47 14.81 -9.55
C ILE A 84 -54.23 13.83 -10.44
N ASP A 85 -53.75 13.61 -11.67
CA ASP A 85 -54.21 12.55 -12.56
C ASP A 85 -53.05 11.67 -13.03
N LEU A 86 -53.38 10.41 -13.34
CA LEU A 86 -52.48 9.40 -13.89
C LEU A 86 -53.13 8.84 -15.15
N ALA A 87 -52.47 8.99 -16.30
CA ALA A 87 -52.95 8.47 -17.58
C ALA A 87 -51.88 7.61 -18.26
N VAL A 88 -52.30 6.69 -19.12
CA VAL A 88 -51.41 5.78 -19.86
C VAL A 88 -51.72 5.83 -21.35
N ASP A 89 -50.69 5.85 -22.17
CA ASP A 89 -50.76 5.74 -23.62
C ASP A 89 -50.63 4.28 -24.05
N ASP A 90 -51.61 3.81 -24.83
CA ASP A 90 -51.75 2.42 -25.29
C ASP A 90 -50.92 2.08 -26.54
N ASP A 91 -50.16 3.03 -27.10
CA ASP A 91 -49.13 2.72 -28.12
C ASP A 91 -47.69 2.93 -27.63
N GLY A 92 -47.48 3.85 -26.68
CA GLY A 92 -46.17 4.14 -26.08
C GLY A 92 -45.36 5.23 -26.79
N ALA A 93 -45.95 5.94 -27.76
CA ALA A 93 -45.31 7.05 -28.48
C ALA A 93 -45.32 8.39 -27.71
N CYS A 94 -46.15 8.51 -26.66
CA CYS A 94 -46.32 9.72 -25.84
C CYS A 94 -46.93 10.92 -26.58
N ASP A 95 -47.61 10.70 -27.72
CA ASP A 95 -48.38 11.71 -28.45
C ASP A 95 -49.91 11.57 -28.27
N GLY A 96 -50.36 10.46 -27.68
CA GLY A 96 -51.75 10.21 -27.31
C GLY A 96 -52.59 9.57 -28.43
N PRO A 97 -53.72 8.92 -28.09
CA PRO A 97 -54.63 9.30 -27.01
C PRO A 97 -54.34 8.66 -25.64
N TRP A 98 -54.44 9.48 -24.60
CA TRP A 98 -54.26 9.09 -23.20
C TRP A 98 -55.51 8.43 -22.61
N GLY A 99 -55.32 7.32 -21.89
CA GLY A 99 -56.35 6.64 -21.11
C GLY A 99 -56.17 6.90 -19.61
N ASP A 100 -57.06 7.69 -19.03
CA ASP A 100 -57.02 8.05 -17.60
C ASP A 100 -57.27 6.84 -16.69
N LYS A 101 -56.45 6.69 -15.65
CA LYS A 101 -56.61 5.68 -14.59
C LYS A 101 -57.37 6.29 -13.41
N THR A 102 -58.40 5.59 -12.93
CA THR A 102 -59.19 6.05 -11.77
C THR A 102 -58.33 6.09 -10.50
N LEU A 103 -58.19 7.27 -9.89
CA LEU A 103 -57.46 7.49 -8.63
C LEU A 103 -58.39 7.62 -7.41
N ALA A 104 -57.89 7.22 -6.25
CA ALA A 104 -58.50 7.45 -4.94
C ALA A 104 -57.43 7.64 -3.85
N SER A 105 -57.81 8.10 -2.64
CA SER A 105 -56.88 8.29 -1.51
C SER A 105 -56.24 7.00 -0.95
N SER A 106 -56.69 5.83 -1.40
CA SER A 106 -56.11 4.53 -1.09
C SER A 106 -56.42 3.53 -2.21
N ALA A 107 -55.49 2.65 -2.54
CA ALA A 107 -55.69 1.65 -3.59
C ALA A 107 -56.85 0.69 -3.25
N GLY A 108 -57.61 0.31 -4.27
CA GLY A 108 -58.73 -0.62 -4.17
C GLY A 108 -58.79 -1.54 -5.39
N ALA A 109 -59.90 -2.28 -5.54
CA ALA A 109 -60.11 -3.09 -6.74
C ALA A 109 -60.38 -2.17 -7.95
N GLY A 110 -59.59 -2.31 -9.02
CA GLY A 110 -59.66 -1.48 -10.23
C GLY A 110 -59.42 0.02 -10.03
N THR A 111 -58.90 0.45 -8.87
CA THR A 111 -58.68 1.87 -8.52
C THR A 111 -57.29 2.05 -7.93
N TRP A 112 -56.53 2.96 -8.50
CA TRP A 112 -55.18 3.31 -8.05
C TRP A 112 -55.22 4.17 -6.79
N GLY A 113 -54.31 3.92 -5.86
CA GLY A 113 -54.15 4.76 -4.67
C GLY A 113 -53.18 5.90 -4.95
N ALA A 114 -53.56 7.16 -4.71
CA ALA A 114 -52.69 8.31 -4.80
C ALA A 114 -52.65 9.05 -3.44
N SER A 115 -51.46 9.41 -2.99
CA SER A 115 -51.24 10.10 -1.71
C SER A 115 -50.10 11.12 -1.82
N VAL A 116 -50.22 12.22 -1.09
CA VAL A 116 -49.24 13.32 -1.05
C VAL A 116 -48.73 13.49 0.37
N ALA A 117 -47.42 13.46 0.56
CA ALA A 117 -46.76 13.58 1.86
C ALA A 117 -45.48 14.42 1.75
N GLY A 118 -45.53 15.66 2.27
CA GLY A 118 -44.40 16.59 2.24
C GLY A 118 -44.08 17.06 0.82
N GLN A 119 -43.02 16.50 0.23
CA GLN A 119 -42.58 16.77 -1.15
C GLN A 119 -42.78 15.56 -2.08
N ILE A 120 -43.41 14.48 -1.57
CA ILE A 120 -43.54 13.21 -2.27
C ILE A 120 -45.00 12.96 -2.64
N ILE A 121 -45.24 12.59 -3.91
CA ILE A 121 -46.47 11.98 -4.40
C ILE A 121 -46.20 10.48 -4.53
N THR A 122 -47.07 9.63 -3.99
CA THR A 122 -46.98 8.17 -4.12
C THR A 122 -48.27 7.61 -4.69
N PHE A 123 -48.15 7.01 -5.87
CA PHE A 123 -49.14 6.15 -6.51
C PHE A 123 -48.90 4.69 -6.10
N THR A 124 -49.97 3.93 -5.86
CA THR A 124 -49.95 2.51 -5.52
C THR A 124 -50.90 1.78 -6.45
N ALA A 125 -50.44 0.69 -7.06
CA ALA A 125 -51.24 -0.12 -7.97
C ALA A 125 -52.54 -0.64 -7.32
N PRO A 126 -53.61 -0.90 -8.12
CA PRO A 126 -54.84 -1.51 -7.63
C PRO A 126 -54.59 -2.82 -6.87
N THR A 127 -55.39 -3.10 -5.85
CA THR A 127 -55.19 -4.28 -4.98
C THR A 127 -55.39 -5.62 -5.70
N ASP A 128 -56.08 -5.60 -6.85
CA ASP A 128 -56.36 -6.71 -7.75
C ASP A 128 -55.57 -6.62 -9.07
N ALA A 129 -54.57 -5.72 -9.17
CA ALA A 129 -53.72 -5.58 -10.33
C ALA A 129 -53.11 -6.93 -10.74
N ALA A 130 -53.37 -7.33 -11.98
CA ALA A 130 -52.74 -8.48 -12.61
C ALA A 130 -51.37 -8.06 -13.20
N LEU A 131 -50.58 -9.06 -13.63
CA LEU A 131 -49.33 -8.84 -14.37
C LEU A 131 -49.61 -7.95 -15.61
N GLY A 132 -49.10 -6.72 -15.59
CA GLY A 132 -49.20 -5.75 -16.69
C GLY A 132 -50.30 -4.69 -16.59
N GLU A 133 -50.68 -4.23 -15.39
CA GLU A 133 -51.64 -3.11 -15.20
C GLU A 133 -51.18 -1.81 -15.89
N ILE A 134 -49.86 -1.58 -15.93
CA ILE A 134 -49.19 -0.75 -16.94
C ILE A 134 -48.16 -1.65 -17.60
N THR A 135 -48.37 -2.01 -18.88
CA THR A 135 -47.44 -2.90 -19.58
C THR A 135 -46.07 -2.25 -19.77
N ALA A 136 -45.01 -3.06 -19.70
CA ALA A 136 -43.65 -2.67 -20.08
C ALA A 136 -43.63 -1.98 -21.47
N GLY A 137 -42.95 -0.83 -21.57
CA GLY A 137 -42.84 -0.03 -22.78
C GLY A 137 -44.02 0.91 -23.07
N ARG A 138 -44.95 1.13 -22.13
CA ARG A 138 -46.01 2.14 -22.26
C ARG A 138 -45.60 3.51 -21.75
N CYS A 139 -46.18 4.55 -22.34
CA CYS A 139 -45.99 5.92 -21.86
C CYS A 139 -46.99 6.21 -20.74
N VAL A 140 -46.50 6.75 -19.64
CA VAL A 140 -47.26 7.18 -18.48
C VAL A 140 -47.18 8.69 -18.40
N GLN A 141 -48.34 9.33 -18.22
CA GLN A 141 -48.46 10.76 -17.96
C GLN A 141 -48.98 10.99 -16.56
N ILE A 142 -48.35 11.91 -15.83
CA ILE A 142 -48.79 12.38 -14.52
C ILE A 142 -49.05 13.88 -14.64
N GLN A 143 -50.26 14.31 -14.34
CA GLN A 143 -50.64 15.72 -14.29
C GLN A 143 -50.87 16.12 -12.84
N VAL A 144 -50.34 17.29 -12.45
CA VAL A 144 -50.47 17.84 -11.09
C VAL A 144 -50.87 19.31 -11.18
N GLY A 145 -51.92 19.70 -10.48
CA GLY A 145 -52.50 21.05 -10.51
C GLY A 145 -53.79 21.12 -11.32
N THR A 146 -54.03 22.26 -11.96
CA THR A 146 -55.24 22.54 -12.75
C THR A 146 -55.26 21.84 -14.12
N HIS A 147 -54.15 21.21 -14.51
CA HIS A 147 -54.12 20.29 -15.64
C HIS A 147 -54.84 18.96 -15.34
N ALA A 148 -54.91 18.53 -14.07
CA ALA A 148 -55.69 17.35 -13.68
C ALA A 148 -57.20 17.64 -13.70
N SER A 149 -57.99 16.62 -14.05
CA SER A 149 -59.44 16.64 -14.24
C SER A 149 -60.19 16.91 -12.93
N GLY A 150 -60.45 18.19 -12.68
CA GLY A 150 -61.08 18.67 -11.45
C GLY A 150 -60.10 19.17 -10.38
N GLY A 151 -58.80 19.23 -10.70
CA GLY A 151 -57.77 19.77 -9.83
C GLY A 151 -57.88 21.28 -9.62
N VAL A 152 -57.57 21.72 -8.40
CA VAL A 152 -57.71 23.10 -7.94
C VAL A 152 -56.42 23.64 -7.32
N ASN A 153 -55.61 22.78 -6.70
CA ASN A 153 -54.40 23.16 -5.97
C ASN A 153 -53.12 22.80 -6.76
N GLN A 154 -52.25 23.79 -6.94
CA GLN A 154 -51.01 23.69 -7.71
C GLN A 154 -49.76 23.53 -6.82
N VAL A 155 -48.64 23.11 -7.41
CA VAL A 155 -47.33 23.04 -6.74
C VAL A 155 -46.74 24.44 -6.64
N THR A 156 -46.14 24.82 -5.51
CA THR A 156 -45.41 26.11 -5.41
C THR A 156 -43.94 25.92 -5.73
N ASN A 157 -43.40 26.71 -6.66
CA ASN A 157 -41.99 26.73 -7.03
C ASN A 157 -41.06 27.23 -5.91
N PRO A 158 -39.79 26.78 -5.87
CA PRO A 158 -38.76 27.27 -4.96
C PRO A 158 -38.58 28.80 -4.96
N GLY A 159 -38.20 29.35 -3.81
CA GLY A 159 -38.02 30.80 -3.63
C GLY A 159 -36.69 31.39 -4.12
N SER A 160 -35.78 30.56 -4.65
CA SER A 160 -34.48 30.97 -5.18
C SER A 160 -34.29 30.47 -6.61
N ALA A 161 -33.71 31.30 -7.49
CA ALA A 161 -33.45 30.93 -8.87
C ALA A 161 -32.23 29.98 -8.95
N ALA A 162 -32.46 28.73 -9.32
CA ALA A 162 -31.46 27.67 -9.44
C ALA A 162 -32.03 26.50 -10.26
N SER A 163 -31.19 25.52 -10.60
CA SER A 163 -31.67 24.22 -11.05
C SER A 163 -32.02 23.36 -9.83
N TYR A 164 -33.22 22.79 -9.83
CA TYR A 164 -33.71 21.85 -8.81
C TYR A 164 -33.99 20.51 -9.47
N GLU A 165 -34.01 19.45 -8.68
CA GLU A 165 -34.22 18.09 -9.16
C GLU A 165 -35.62 17.59 -8.76
N VAL A 166 -36.24 16.77 -9.62
CA VAL A 166 -37.45 16.01 -9.28
C VAL A 166 -37.20 14.58 -9.72
N ASP A 167 -37.28 13.65 -8.78
CA ASP A 167 -37.02 12.23 -9.00
C ASP A 167 -38.34 11.49 -9.23
N VAL A 168 -38.35 10.53 -10.17
CA VAL A 168 -39.44 9.57 -10.36
C VAL A 168 -38.87 8.16 -10.21
N TYR A 169 -39.31 7.44 -9.18
CA TYR A 169 -38.84 6.07 -8.85
C TYR A 169 -39.97 5.25 -8.22
N GLY A 170 -39.73 4.00 -7.84
CA GLY A 170 -40.68 3.25 -7.02
C GLY A 170 -40.35 1.76 -6.93
N THR A 171 -41.26 0.96 -6.36
CA THR A 171 -41.05 -0.50 -6.28
C THR A 171 -41.26 -1.22 -7.62
N PHE A 172 -41.86 -0.54 -8.61
CA PHE A 172 -41.95 -1.01 -10.01
C PHE A 172 -40.59 -1.11 -10.73
N GLY A 173 -39.54 -0.52 -10.15
CA GLY A 173 -38.15 -0.75 -10.55
C GLY A 173 -37.52 0.32 -11.44
N ASP A 174 -38.28 1.07 -12.24
CA ASP A 174 -37.72 2.11 -13.11
C ASP A 174 -37.38 3.41 -12.34
N HIS A 175 -36.48 4.23 -12.90
CA HIS A 175 -36.05 5.52 -12.32
C HIS A 175 -35.74 6.59 -13.38
N ALA A 176 -36.06 7.85 -13.12
CA ALA A 176 -35.44 9.01 -13.78
C ALA A 176 -35.36 10.25 -12.87
N LEU A 177 -34.38 11.11 -13.18
CA LEU A 177 -34.11 12.38 -12.52
C LEU A 177 -34.39 13.52 -13.52
N TYR A 178 -35.24 14.48 -13.14
CA TYR A 178 -35.60 15.63 -13.95
C TYR A 178 -34.97 16.91 -13.38
N ALA A 179 -34.17 17.62 -14.19
CA ALA A 179 -33.62 18.93 -13.82
C ALA A 179 -34.56 20.06 -14.24
N VAL A 180 -34.95 20.92 -13.30
CA VAL A 180 -35.90 22.03 -13.46
C VAL A 180 -35.22 23.36 -13.14
N GLY A 181 -35.05 24.22 -14.15
CA GLY A 181 -34.46 25.56 -13.98
C GLY A 181 -35.49 26.60 -13.55
N ILE A 182 -35.44 27.03 -12.29
CA ILE A 182 -36.31 28.11 -11.76
C ILE A 182 -35.60 29.46 -11.91
N THR A 183 -36.31 30.48 -12.39
CA THR A 183 -35.77 31.80 -12.77
C THR A 183 -36.40 32.95 -11.98
N GLY A 184 -35.65 34.05 -11.83
CA GLY A 184 -36.03 35.19 -10.98
C GLY A 184 -37.00 36.20 -11.62
N THR A 185 -37.39 36.03 -12.87
CA THR A 185 -38.24 36.97 -13.62
C THR A 185 -39.25 36.24 -14.50
N SER A 186 -40.48 36.76 -14.58
CA SER A 186 -41.58 36.19 -15.38
C SER A 186 -41.45 36.46 -16.89
N GLY A 187 -40.25 36.29 -17.44
CA GLY A 187 -39.94 36.51 -18.86
C GLY A 187 -40.03 35.22 -19.67
N LEU A 188 -41.09 35.09 -20.48
CA LEU A 188 -41.13 34.09 -21.55
C LEU A 188 -40.00 34.35 -22.57
N PRO A 189 -39.23 33.34 -23.00
CA PRO A 189 -38.48 33.43 -24.25
C PRO A 189 -39.47 33.30 -25.43
N VAL A 190 -40.08 34.42 -25.84
CA VAL A 190 -40.81 34.48 -27.10
C VAL A 190 -39.82 34.72 -28.23
N THR A 191 -39.55 33.68 -29.03
CA THR A 191 -39.00 33.85 -30.38
C THR A 191 -40.17 34.05 -31.35
N ALA A 192 -40.12 35.14 -32.12
CA ALA A 192 -41.32 35.79 -32.67
C ALA A 192 -42.02 35.06 -33.84
N VAL A 193 -43.31 35.39 -34.05
CA VAL A 193 -44.08 35.05 -35.26
C VAL A 193 -44.70 36.32 -35.89
N VAL A 194 -44.23 36.65 -37.10
CA VAL A 194 -44.93 37.42 -38.16
C VAL A 194 -44.28 36.97 -39.48
N SER A 195 -44.95 36.71 -40.61
CA SER A 195 -46.28 37.13 -41.06
C SER A 195 -46.91 36.13 -42.05
N SER A 196 -48.24 36.08 -42.08
CA SER A 196 -49.12 35.79 -43.24
C SER A 196 -48.93 34.51 -44.08
N GLY A 197 -49.80 33.53 -43.83
CA GLY A 197 -50.87 33.18 -44.79
C GLY A 197 -50.58 32.18 -45.91
N GLY A 198 -51.18 30.99 -45.80
CA GLY A 198 -51.40 30.05 -46.91
C GLY A 198 -50.29 29.00 -47.11
N GLY A 199 -50.68 27.74 -47.34
CA GLY A 199 -49.76 26.70 -47.81
C GLY A 199 -49.31 26.91 -49.27
N PRO A 200 -48.41 26.06 -49.82
CA PRO A 200 -48.29 24.63 -49.50
C PRO A 200 -46.86 24.08 -49.26
N SER A 201 -46.81 22.88 -48.66
CA SER A 201 -45.76 21.83 -48.71
C SER A 201 -44.27 22.21 -48.78
N LEU A 202 -43.51 21.80 -47.76
CA LEU A 202 -42.04 21.70 -47.78
C LEU A 202 -41.58 20.23 -47.66
N PRO A 203 -40.36 19.88 -48.13
CA PRO A 203 -39.88 18.49 -48.32
C PRO A 203 -39.52 17.77 -47.00
N PRO A 204 -39.31 16.44 -47.03
CA PRO A 204 -39.03 15.65 -45.81
C PRO A 204 -37.74 16.09 -45.09
N PRO A 205 -37.65 15.85 -43.77
CA PRO A 205 -36.54 16.32 -42.96
C PRO A 205 -35.20 15.70 -43.39
N VAL A 206 -34.15 16.52 -43.36
CA VAL A 206 -32.77 16.08 -43.56
C VAL A 206 -32.35 15.30 -42.32
N GLY A 207 -31.86 14.07 -42.50
CA GLY A 207 -31.29 13.27 -41.41
C GLY A 207 -30.01 13.90 -40.87
N ASP A 208 -29.70 13.60 -39.62
CA ASP A 208 -28.47 14.06 -38.97
C ASP A 208 -27.20 13.51 -39.65
N THR A 209 -26.19 14.37 -39.80
CA THR A 209 -24.92 14.11 -40.50
C THR A 209 -23.69 14.47 -39.65
N THR A 210 -23.89 14.78 -38.37
CA THR A 210 -22.84 15.14 -37.41
C THR A 210 -22.57 13.96 -36.51
N GLY A 211 -21.30 13.77 -36.12
CA GLY A 211 -20.91 12.68 -35.22
C GLY A 211 -20.66 13.18 -33.79
N PRO A 212 -20.78 12.29 -32.80
CA PRO A 212 -20.81 12.66 -31.38
C PRO A 212 -19.49 13.26 -30.90
N VAL A 213 -19.54 14.34 -30.11
CA VAL A 213 -18.38 14.98 -29.51
C VAL A 213 -18.02 14.29 -28.18
N ILE A 214 -16.89 13.59 -28.17
CA ILE A 214 -16.36 12.92 -26.97
C ILE A 214 -15.72 13.97 -26.03
N SER A 215 -16.13 13.98 -24.77
CA SER A 215 -15.61 14.89 -23.73
C SER A 215 -15.42 14.21 -22.37
N ASN A 216 -14.78 14.89 -21.42
CA ASN A 216 -14.59 14.44 -20.03
C ASN A 216 -14.04 13.00 -19.88
N VAL A 217 -13.06 12.63 -20.69
CA VAL A 217 -12.36 11.34 -20.59
C VAL A 217 -11.50 11.32 -19.32
N LEU A 218 -11.81 10.40 -18.41
CA LEU A 218 -11.17 10.23 -17.11
C LEU A 218 -10.85 8.75 -16.87
N VAL A 219 -9.73 8.47 -16.19
CA VAL A 219 -9.38 7.12 -15.74
C VAL A 219 -9.40 7.09 -14.21
N SER A 220 -10.06 6.08 -13.65
CA SER A 220 -10.33 5.92 -12.21
C SER A 220 -10.15 4.45 -11.80
N ASN A 221 -10.18 4.16 -10.50
CA ASN A 221 -10.09 2.79 -9.95
C ASN A 221 -8.90 1.97 -10.51
N ILE A 222 -7.77 2.64 -10.75
CA ILE A 222 -6.54 1.99 -11.21
C ILE A 222 -6.01 1.09 -10.09
N THR A 223 -5.76 -0.17 -10.41
CA THR A 223 -5.12 -1.16 -9.54
C THR A 223 -3.86 -1.70 -10.22
N THR A 224 -3.25 -2.75 -9.68
CA THR A 224 -2.16 -3.47 -10.35
C THR A 224 -2.63 -4.23 -11.60
N THR A 225 -3.94 -4.50 -11.78
CA THR A 225 -4.47 -5.36 -12.86
C THR A 225 -5.77 -4.88 -13.52
N SER A 226 -6.25 -3.68 -13.17
CA SER A 226 -7.50 -3.10 -13.68
C SER A 226 -7.49 -1.58 -13.70
N ALA A 227 -8.38 -0.99 -14.50
CA ALA A 227 -8.70 0.44 -14.48
C ALA A 227 -10.13 0.67 -14.99
N THR A 228 -10.77 1.80 -14.66
CA THR A 228 -12.09 2.18 -15.16
C THR A 228 -11.99 3.51 -15.92
N VAL A 229 -12.27 3.48 -17.22
CA VAL A 229 -12.33 4.66 -18.10
C VAL A 229 -13.77 5.16 -18.17
N THR A 230 -13.98 6.45 -17.94
CA THR A 230 -15.29 7.11 -18.05
C THR A 230 -15.21 8.29 -18.99
N TRP A 231 -16.25 8.56 -19.77
CA TRP A 231 -16.32 9.72 -20.67
C TRP A 231 -17.77 10.09 -20.98
N LEU A 232 -17.96 11.25 -21.61
CA LEU A 232 -19.25 11.75 -22.07
C LEU A 232 -19.29 11.89 -23.59
N THR A 233 -20.50 11.88 -24.14
CA THR A 233 -20.82 12.37 -25.48
C THR A 233 -21.96 13.39 -25.39
N ASP A 234 -21.95 14.41 -26.25
CA ASP A 234 -23.00 15.44 -26.32
C ASP A 234 -24.34 14.90 -26.83
N GLU A 235 -24.31 13.85 -27.65
CA GLU A 235 -25.47 13.07 -28.06
C GLU A 235 -25.35 11.57 -27.71
N ALA A 236 -26.44 10.82 -27.92
CA ALA A 236 -26.51 9.40 -27.57
C ALA A 236 -25.73 8.55 -28.57
N ALA A 237 -24.58 8.01 -28.13
CA ALA A 237 -23.68 7.23 -28.96
C ALA A 237 -23.46 5.81 -28.42
N SER A 238 -23.32 4.83 -29.31
CA SER A 238 -22.72 3.53 -29.03
C SER A 238 -21.19 3.65 -28.96
N ARG A 239 -20.50 2.67 -28.37
CA ARG A 239 -19.06 2.79 -28.09
C ARG A 239 -18.20 1.58 -28.39
N VAL A 240 -16.97 1.84 -28.83
CA VAL A 240 -15.85 0.90 -28.88
C VAL A 240 -14.62 1.53 -28.24
N LEU A 241 -14.11 0.94 -27.16
CA LEU A 241 -12.84 1.33 -26.55
C LEU A 241 -11.75 0.35 -26.98
N SER A 242 -10.75 0.84 -27.72
CA SER A 242 -9.55 0.09 -28.10
C SER A 242 -8.43 0.35 -27.07
N TYR A 243 -7.72 -0.68 -26.61
CA TYR A 243 -6.58 -0.50 -25.69
C TYR A 243 -5.40 -1.45 -25.95
N GLY A 244 -4.20 -1.05 -25.53
CA GLY A 244 -2.96 -1.84 -25.68
C GLY A 244 -1.78 -1.21 -24.95
N THR A 245 -0.62 -1.88 -24.91
CA THR A 245 0.64 -1.31 -24.39
C THR A 245 1.35 -0.37 -25.37
N THR A 246 0.73 -0.13 -26.53
CA THR A 246 1.23 0.77 -27.59
C THR A 246 0.04 1.45 -28.28
N PRO A 247 0.25 2.56 -29.03
CA PRO A 247 -0.78 3.23 -29.84
C PRO A 247 -1.39 2.38 -30.98
N SER A 248 -1.03 1.10 -31.11
CA SER A 248 -1.69 0.15 -32.01
C SER A 248 -2.90 -0.55 -31.36
N TYR A 249 -3.10 -0.39 -30.05
CA TYR A 249 -4.22 -0.94 -29.28
C TYR A 249 -4.41 -2.47 -29.42
N ALA A 250 -3.29 -3.19 -29.48
CA ALA A 250 -3.25 -4.60 -29.84
C ALA A 250 -3.85 -5.58 -28.80
N LEU A 251 -4.28 -5.13 -27.62
CA LEU A 251 -4.84 -6.01 -26.57
C LEU A 251 -6.35 -6.16 -26.65
N GLY A 252 -7.05 -5.28 -27.39
CA GLY A 252 -8.40 -5.55 -27.86
C GLY A 252 -9.33 -4.35 -27.90
N ASN A 253 -10.55 -4.64 -28.33
CA ASN A 253 -11.67 -3.71 -28.38
C ASN A 253 -12.75 -4.17 -27.40
N LEU A 254 -13.30 -3.24 -26.62
CA LEU A 254 -14.46 -3.45 -25.77
C LEU A 254 -15.63 -2.66 -26.34
N THR A 255 -16.67 -3.34 -26.77
CA THR A 255 -17.85 -2.76 -27.44
C THR A 255 -19.07 -2.86 -26.54
N ASP A 256 -19.83 -1.77 -26.45
CA ASP A 256 -21.15 -1.71 -25.83
C ASP A 256 -22.08 -0.98 -26.81
N GLY A 257 -23.08 -1.70 -27.30
CA GLY A 257 -23.96 -1.26 -28.39
C GLY A 257 -25.14 -0.40 -27.96
N ALA A 258 -25.28 -0.08 -26.67
CA ALA A 258 -26.37 0.75 -26.18
C ALA A 258 -25.99 2.24 -26.20
N PHE A 259 -26.81 3.03 -26.89
CA PHE A 259 -26.61 4.46 -27.11
C PHE A 259 -26.85 5.25 -25.82
N ARG A 260 -25.83 5.99 -25.35
CA ARG A 260 -25.88 6.81 -24.13
C ARG A 260 -25.04 8.08 -24.29
N THR A 261 -25.24 9.06 -23.42
CA THR A 261 -24.40 10.27 -23.29
C THR A 261 -23.34 10.14 -22.19
N VAL A 262 -23.48 9.16 -21.30
CA VAL A 262 -22.53 8.85 -20.20
C VAL A 262 -22.01 7.44 -20.34
N HIS A 263 -20.69 7.28 -20.34
CA HIS A 263 -20.01 6.02 -20.64
C HIS A 263 -19.04 5.62 -19.54
N THR A 264 -19.02 4.32 -19.21
CA THR A 264 -18.07 3.74 -18.24
C THR A 264 -17.61 2.36 -18.70
N GLN A 265 -16.29 2.16 -18.79
CA GLN A 265 -15.68 0.91 -19.24
C GLN A 265 -14.62 0.45 -18.25
N SER A 266 -14.79 -0.73 -17.68
CA SER A 266 -13.75 -1.38 -16.89
C SER A 266 -12.83 -2.21 -17.77
N LEU A 267 -11.53 -2.03 -17.56
CA LEU A 267 -10.42 -2.82 -18.08
C LEU A 267 -9.97 -3.77 -16.96
N SER A 268 -9.69 -5.04 -17.29
CA SER A 268 -9.22 -6.04 -16.33
C SER A 268 -8.29 -7.04 -16.99
N GLY A 269 -7.44 -7.70 -16.18
CA GLY A 269 -6.39 -8.58 -16.70
C GLY A 269 -5.17 -7.83 -17.23
N LEU A 270 -4.98 -6.58 -16.80
CA LEU A 270 -3.78 -5.78 -17.09
C LEU A 270 -2.58 -6.34 -16.32
N GLN A 271 -1.37 -6.03 -16.80
CA GLN A 271 -0.10 -6.30 -16.11
C GLN A 271 0.20 -5.16 -15.13
N GLU A 272 0.91 -5.44 -14.04
CA GLU A 272 1.35 -4.44 -13.07
C GLU A 272 2.50 -3.59 -13.61
N ASN A 273 2.69 -2.39 -13.06
CA ASN A 273 3.69 -1.39 -13.49
C ASN A 273 3.82 -1.22 -15.02
N THR A 274 2.68 -1.24 -15.72
CA THR A 274 2.64 -1.26 -17.19
C THR A 274 1.84 -0.06 -17.71
N GLY A 275 2.43 0.66 -18.65
CA GLY A 275 1.78 1.75 -19.38
C GLY A 275 0.83 1.22 -20.46
N TYR A 276 -0.38 1.77 -20.49
CA TYR A 276 -1.45 1.44 -21.43
C TYR A 276 -1.90 2.68 -22.19
N HIS A 277 -2.09 2.49 -23.49
CA HIS A 277 -2.71 3.40 -24.44
C HIS A 277 -4.16 2.96 -24.68
N PHE A 278 -5.09 3.91 -24.79
CA PHE A 278 -6.46 3.63 -25.20
C PHE A 278 -7.08 4.78 -26.01
N ARG A 279 -8.03 4.43 -26.87
CA ARG A 279 -8.87 5.38 -27.61
C ARG A 279 -10.32 4.94 -27.61
N ILE A 280 -11.21 5.89 -27.84
CA ILE A 280 -12.66 5.70 -27.88
C ILE A 280 -13.13 6.01 -29.29
N LEU A 281 -13.92 5.10 -29.87
CA LEU A 281 -14.75 5.35 -31.04
C LEU A 281 -16.21 5.42 -30.56
N ALA A 282 -16.86 6.55 -30.80
CA ALA A 282 -18.27 6.76 -30.55
C ALA A 282 -19.03 6.80 -31.89
N THR A 283 -20.23 6.22 -31.93
CA THR A 283 -21.07 6.20 -33.14
C THR A 283 -22.52 6.43 -32.76
N ASP A 284 -23.15 7.46 -33.31
CA ASP A 284 -24.55 7.83 -33.05
C ASP A 284 -25.56 6.89 -33.75
N ASN A 285 -26.85 7.13 -33.51
CA ASN A 285 -27.94 6.31 -34.03
C ASN A 285 -28.23 6.57 -35.53
N SER A 286 -27.72 7.67 -36.09
CA SER A 286 -27.74 7.98 -37.54
C SER A 286 -26.62 7.24 -38.29
N GLY A 287 -25.59 6.80 -37.57
CA GLY A 287 -24.43 6.07 -38.06
C GLY A 287 -23.19 6.94 -38.30
N ASN A 288 -23.19 8.22 -37.89
CA ASN A 288 -21.99 9.03 -37.93
C ASN A 288 -21.07 8.66 -36.75
N ALA A 289 -19.76 8.88 -36.89
CA ALA A 289 -18.79 8.34 -35.95
C ALA A 289 -17.59 9.26 -35.71
N THR A 290 -17.19 9.35 -34.44
CA THR A 290 -16.08 10.17 -33.97
C THR A 290 -15.08 9.31 -33.21
N THR A 291 -13.78 9.47 -33.49
CA THR A 291 -12.70 8.84 -32.73
C THR A 291 -12.00 9.88 -31.85
N SER A 292 -11.72 9.53 -30.60
CA SER A 292 -10.96 10.36 -29.67
C SER A 292 -9.47 10.41 -30.02
N GLY A 293 -8.73 11.27 -29.32
CA GLY A 293 -7.27 11.15 -29.22
C GLY A 293 -6.84 9.86 -28.53
N ASP A 294 -5.53 9.61 -28.54
CA ASP A 294 -4.87 8.60 -27.71
C ASP A 294 -4.73 9.11 -26.27
N TYR A 295 -5.11 8.28 -25.30
CA TYR A 295 -5.01 8.55 -23.88
C TYR A 295 -4.19 7.46 -23.19
N THR A 296 -3.44 7.83 -22.16
CA THR A 296 -2.58 6.89 -21.44
C THR A 296 -2.89 6.80 -19.95
N PHE A 297 -2.61 5.64 -19.37
CA PHE A 297 -2.56 5.43 -17.92
C PHE A 297 -1.57 4.31 -17.61
N SER A 298 -1.05 4.26 -16.38
CA SER A 298 -0.22 3.14 -15.90
C SER A 298 -0.90 2.42 -14.75
N THR A 299 -0.77 1.10 -14.68
CA THR A 299 -1.19 0.30 -13.52
C THR A 299 -0.28 0.54 -12.31
N LEU A 300 -0.79 0.26 -11.11
CA LEU A 300 0.01 0.37 -9.88
C LEU A 300 1.09 -0.72 -9.81
N ASP A 301 2.15 -0.44 -9.05
CA ASP A 301 3.15 -1.42 -8.60
C ASP A 301 3.03 -1.65 -7.09
N LEU A 302 3.16 -2.90 -6.65
CA LEU A 302 3.21 -3.34 -5.25
C LEU A 302 4.28 -4.43 -5.01
N THR A 303 5.15 -4.69 -5.99
CA THR A 303 6.24 -5.66 -5.92
C THR A 303 7.53 -4.96 -5.47
N PRO A 304 8.21 -5.43 -4.40
CA PRO A 304 9.50 -4.85 -4.00
C PRO A 304 10.67 -5.31 -4.89
N PRO A 305 11.68 -4.45 -5.11
CA PRO A 305 12.82 -4.73 -5.99
C PRO A 305 13.68 -5.91 -5.52
N VAL A 306 14.22 -6.71 -6.44
CA VAL A 306 15.11 -7.83 -6.14
C VAL A 306 16.58 -7.39 -6.15
N VAL A 307 17.15 -7.21 -4.95
CA VAL A 307 18.51 -6.70 -4.77
C VAL A 307 19.57 -7.81 -4.71
N THR A 308 20.61 -7.69 -5.53
CA THR A 308 21.84 -8.51 -5.50
C THR A 308 23.04 -7.64 -5.15
N VAL A 309 23.74 -7.95 -4.04
CA VAL A 309 24.85 -7.13 -3.51
C VAL A 309 26.18 -7.88 -3.58
N SER A 310 27.26 -7.19 -3.94
CA SER A 310 28.65 -7.62 -3.86
C SER A 310 29.52 -6.54 -3.22
N VAL A 311 30.71 -6.93 -2.75
CA VAL A 311 31.74 -6.02 -2.23
C VAL A 311 33.02 -6.27 -3.01
N ILE A 312 33.61 -5.20 -3.55
CA ILE A 312 34.84 -5.25 -4.36
C ILE A 312 35.85 -4.19 -3.87
N ASN A 313 37.05 -4.17 -4.45
CA ASN A 313 38.10 -3.19 -4.18
C ASN A 313 38.39 -2.98 -2.68
N ILE A 314 38.33 -4.07 -1.89
CA ILE A 314 38.61 -4.04 -0.46
C ILE A 314 40.10 -3.79 -0.26
N THR A 315 40.41 -2.68 0.43
CA THR A 315 41.75 -2.34 0.90
C THR A 315 41.80 -2.41 2.44
N GLU A 316 42.80 -1.79 3.03
CA GLU A 316 42.96 -1.63 4.48
C GLU A 316 42.01 -0.58 5.06
N THR A 317 41.64 0.45 4.28
CA THR A 317 40.85 1.61 4.72
C THR A 317 39.66 1.97 3.82
N THR A 318 39.48 1.25 2.71
CA THR A 318 38.39 1.46 1.74
C THR A 318 37.76 0.14 1.26
N ALA A 319 36.54 0.21 0.73
CA ALA A 319 35.88 -0.88 -0.01
C ALA A 319 34.73 -0.33 -0.85
N ASP A 320 34.45 -0.93 -2.00
CA ASP A 320 33.31 -0.53 -2.85
C ASP A 320 32.14 -1.50 -2.70
N ILE A 321 30.96 -0.97 -2.38
CA ILE A 321 29.70 -1.71 -2.32
C ILE A 321 29.00 -1.55 -3.67
N VAL A 322 28.80 -2.66 -4.39
CA VAL A 322 28.17 -2.68 -5.70
C VAL A 322 26.91 -3.53 -5.62
N TRP A 323 25.78 -3.02 -6.11
CA TRP A 323 24.56 -3.81 -6.19
C TRP A 323 23.81 -3.58 -7.49
N THR A 324 23.02 -4.58 -7.85
CA THR A 324 22.09 -4.51 -8.98
C THR A 324 20.68 -4.89 -8.54
N THR A 325 19.72 -4.34 -9.26
CA THR A 325 18.28 -4.56 -9.09
C THR A 325 17.64 -4.92 -10.43
N ASP A 326 16.50 -5.60 -10.39
CA ASP A 326 15.70 -5.94 -11.57
C ASP A 326 14.87 -4.76 -12.11
N GLU A 327 14.63 -3.75 -11.28
CA GLU A 327 14.01 -2.47 -11.63
C GLU A 327 14.86 -1.27 -11.17
N ALA A 328 14.51 -0.06 -11.61
CA ALA A 328 15.27 1.14 -11.28
C ALA A 328 14.94 1.62 -9.85
N THR A 329 15.95 1.64 -8.98
CA THR A 329 15.83 2.01 -7.57
C THR A 329 16.74 3.17 -7.21
N THR A 330 16.43 3.87 -6.11
CA THR A 330 17.44 4.58 -5.31
C THR A 330 17.95 3.63 -4.22
N GLY A 331 19.08 3.93 -3.59
CA GLY A 331 19.59 3.07 -2.52
C GLY A 331 20.31 3.79 -1.39
N VAL A 332 20.45 3.08 -0.28
CA VAL A 332 21.11 3.55 0.94
C VAL A 332 21.94 2.42 1.51
N VAL A 333 23.25 2.64 1.61
CA VAL A 333 24.21 1.70 2.21
C VAL A 333 24.49 2.15 3.64
N THR A 334 24.08 1.36 4.63
CA THR A 334 24.41 1.58 6.05
C THR A 334 25.45 0.57 6.50
N VAL A 335 26.55 1.07 7.05
CA VAL A 335 27.69 0.27 7.51
C VAL A 335 27.82 0.43 9.02
N THR A 336 27.87 -0.70 9.71
CA THR A 336 28.01 -0.73 11.17
C THR A 336 29.32 -0.04 11.57
N ASP A 337 29.27 0.90 12.51
CA ASP A 337 30.41 1.69 13.01
C ASP A 337 31.13 2.59 11.99
N ALA A 338 30.65 2.71 10.74
CA ALA A 338 31.19 3.63 9.72
C ALA A 338 30.16 4.64 9.17
N GLY A 339 28.85 4.40 9.31
CA GLY A 339 27.79 5.37 8.99
C GLY A 339 26.91 4.99 7.82
N THR A 340 26.27 5.98 7.19
CA THR A 340 25.28 5.77 6.11
C THR A 340 25.63 6.59 4.87
N TYR A 341 25.58 5.93 3.71
CA TYR A 341 26.01 6.43 2.41
C TYR A 341 24.83 6.28 1.43
N PRO A 342 24.14 7.38 1.08
CA PRO A 342 23.01 7.34 0.14
C PRO A 342 23.47 7.40 -1.32
N ASP A 343 22.74 6.69 -2.19
CA ASP A 343 22.76 6.84 -3.64
C ASP A 343 21.35 7.23 -4.11
N ALA A 344 21.18 8.51 -4.42
CA ALA A 344 19.91 9.07 -4.86
C ALA A 344 19.65 8.91 -6.37
N SER A 345 20.56 8.28 -7.13
CA SER A 345 20.32 8.00 -8.54
C SER A 345 19.28 6.88 -8.70
N LEU A 346 18.34 7.04 -9.64
CA LEU A 346 17.34 6.03 -9.95
C LEU A 346 17.91 5.10 -11.04
N SER A 347 18.46 3.96 -10.65
CA SER A 347 19.27 3.07 -11.52
C SER A 347 19.00 1.59 -11.24
N THR A 348 19.35 0.70 -12.18
CA THR A 348 19.38 -0.76 -11.96
C THR A 348 20.76 -1.26 -11.51
N ALA A 349 21.77 -0.40 -11.53
CA ALA A 349 23.14 -0.69 -11.13
C ALA A 349 23.73 0.48 -10.35
N HIS A 350 24.32 0.17 -9.20
CA HIS A 350 24.75 1.15 -8.21
C HIS A 350 26.15 0.83 -7.68
N THR A 351 26.88 1.85 -7.24
CA THR A 351 28.22 1.70 -6.65
C THR A 351 28.46 2.80 -5.63
N VAL A 352 28.85 2.41 -4.42
CA VAL A 352 29.15 3.32 -3.30
C VAL A 352 30.51 2.96 -2.72
N SER A 353 31.44 3.90 -2.78
CA SER A 353 32.78 3.77 -2.20
C SER A 353 32.81 4.16 -0.73
N LEU A 354 33.23 3.22 0.12
CA LEU A 354 33.46 3.42 1.55
C LEU A 354 34.91 3.87 1.78
N THR A 355 35.11 4.86 2.63
CA THR A 355 36.43 5.40 3.01
C THR A 355 36.52 5.62 4.51
N GLY A 356 37.75 5.68 5.05
CA GLY A 356 37.99 5.91 6.49
C GLY A 356 37.73 4.68 7.38
N LEU A 357 37.76 3.48 6.79
CA LEU A 357 37.62 2.23 7.53
C LEU A 357 38.89 1.92 8.34
N THR A 358 38.77 1.14 9.41
CA THR A 358 39.89 0.60 10.17
C THR A 358 40.38 -0.70 9.55
N SER A 359 41.69 -0.93 9.55
CA SER A 359 42.31 -2.14 9.01
C SER A 359 41.98 -3.38 9.85
N ALA A 360 42.10 -4.57 9.23
CA ALA A 360 41.81 -5.88 9.82
C ALA A 360 40.43 -6.03 10.50
N THR A 361 39.44 -5.21 10.12
CA THR A 361 38.16 -5.07 10.83
C THR A 361 36.99 -5.56 9.98
N THR A 362 36.09 -6.34 10.59
CA THR A 362 34.91 -6.89 9.91
C THR A 362 33.72 -5.93 10.01
N TYR A 363 33.25 -5.45 8.86
CA TYR A 363 32.12 -4.54 8.73
C TYR A 363 30.86 -5.29 8.27
N ASN A 364 29.74 -5.04 8.96
CA ASN A 364 28.41 -5.48 8.51
C ASN A 364 27.74 -4.34 7.75
N VAL A 365 27.31 -4.64 6.53
CA VAL A 365 26.74 -3.70 5.57
C VAL A 365 25.28 -4.06 5.31
N GLN A 366 24.42 -3.05 5.30
CA GLN A 366 23.01 -3.14 4.94
C GLN A 366 22.76 -2.25 3.72
N VAL A 367 22.34 -2.84 2.60
CA VAL A 367 21.89 -2.13 1.41
C VAL A 367 20.36 -2.13 1.42
N ALA A 368 19.75 -0.96 1.54
CA ALA A 368 18.34 -0.75 1.27
C ALA A 368 18.18 -0.19 -0.14
N ALA A 369 17.26 -0.73 -0.94
CA ALA A 369 16.87 -0.22 -2.24
C ALA A 369 15.38 0.14 -2.22
N GLN A 370 15.02 1.23 -2.90
CA GLN A 370 13.66 1.76 -3.00
C GLN A 370 13.32 2.09 -4.46
N ASP A 371 12.23 1.52 -4.98
CA ASP A 371 11.75 1.78 -6.35
C ASP A 371 11.08 3.18 -6.47
N ALA A 372 10.64 3.53 -7.68
CA ALA A 372 9.87 4.75 -7.93
C ALA A 372 8.45 4.76 -7.31
N SER A 373 7.93 3.59 -6.92
CA SER A 373 6.60 3.39 -6.31
C SER A 373 6.64 3.39 -4.78
N ASN A 374 7.82 3.56 -4.18
CA ASN A 374 8.14 3.47 -2.75
C ASN A 374 8.12 2.06 -2.13
N ASN A 375 8.12 0.98 -2.91
CA ASN A 375 8.40 -0.35 -2.39
C ASN A 375 9.88 -0.47 -2.01
N THR A 376 10.20 -1.22 -0.97
CA THR A 376 11.56 -1.29 -0.40
C THR A 376 12.03 -2.71 -0.15
N THR A 377 13.30 -2.98 -0.46
CA THR A 377 13.99 -4.23 -0.15
C THR A 377 15.30 -3.95 0.58
N VAL A 378 15.59 -4.75 1.61
CA VAL A 378 16.79 -4.61 2.43
C VAL A 378 17.61 -5.89 2.38
N LYS A 379 18.90 -5.77 2.08
CA LYS A 379 19.86 -6.87 1.96
C LYS A 379 21.07 -6.61 2.86
N ASN A 380 21.44 -7.61 3.67
CA ASN A 380 22.64 -7.54 4.51
C ASN A 380 23.78 -8.35 3.87
N THR A 381 25.00 -7.83 3.97
CA THR A 381 26.27 -8.49 3.60
C THR A 381 27.36 -8.12 4.61
N SER A 382 28.54 -8.72 4.52
CA SER A 382 29.69 -8.35 5.36
C SER A 382 31.02 -8.55 4.62
N PHE A 383 32.02 -7.77 5.00
CA PHE A 383 33.38 -7.88 4.50
C PHE A 383 34.39 -7.58 5.62
N THR A 384 35.66 -7.87 5.40
CA THR A 384 36.75 -7.55 6.34
C THR A 384 37.83 -6.81 5.59
N THR A 385 38.27 -5.66 6.10
CA THR A 385 39.39 -4.89 5.53
C THR A 385 40.70 -5.67 5.61
N LEU A 386 41.64 -5.34 4.72
CA LEU A 386 42.97 -5.95 4.74
C LEU A 386 43.75 -5.54 6.00
N THR A 387 44.74 -6.35 6.35
CA THR A 387 45.71 -6.03 7.41
C THR A 387 46.72 -5.02 6.88
N ASP A 388 46.91 -3.96 7.65
CA ASP A 388 47.97 -2.96 7.47
C ASP A 388 49.37 -3.61 7.46
N LEU A 389 50.28 -3.12 6.62
CA LEU A 389 51.62 -3.67 6.41
C LEU A 389 52.69 -2.56 6.58
N PRO A 390 53.81 -2.83 7.28
CA PRO A 390 54.83 -1.81 7.51
C PRO A 390 55.44 -1.32 6.17
N PRO A 391 55.76 -0.02 6.06
CA PRO A 391 56.12 0.63 4.80
C PRO A 391 57.45 0.11 4.26
N SER A 392 57.63 0.29 2.96
CA SER A 392 58.88 -0.08 2.28
C SER A 392 60.05 0.76 2.81
N ASN A 393 61.27 0.20 2.75
CA ASN A 393 62.47 0.98 3.07
C ASN A 393 62.69 2.12 2.06
N VAL A 394 63.26 3.23 2.52
CA VAL A 394 63.72 4.30 1.63
C VAL A 394 64.75 3.75 0.63
N MET A 395 64.72 4.26 -0.59
CA MET A 395 65.66 3.88 -1.65
C MET A 395 66.85 4.85 -1.72
N ASN A 396 67.93 4.43 -2.36
CA ASN A 396 69.11 5.27 -2.66
C ASN A 396 69.73 5.99 -1.44
N PHE A 397 69.63 5.40 -0.24
CA PHE A 397 70.19 6.01 0.97
C PHE A 397 71.73 6.09 0.88
N THR A 398 72.24 7.31 0.88
CA THR A 398 73.66 7.63 0.69
C THR A 398 74.15 8.60 1.76
N ALA A 399 75.44 8.49 2.11
CA ALA A 399 76.12 9.32 3.10
C ALA A 399 77.43 9.86 2.51
N THR A 400 77.48 11.15 2.21
CA THR A 400 78.62 11.83 1.60
C THR A 400 79.37 12.64 2.64
N ALA A 401 80.64 12.31 2.88
CA ALA A 401 81.49 13.01 3.84
C ALA A 401 82.01 14.36 3.29
N GLY A 402 82.13 15.34 4.18
CA GLY A 402 82.86 16.59 3.97
C GLY A 402 83.65 16.99 5.22
N ASP A 403 84.09 18.24 5.29
CA ASP A 403 84.84 18.77 6.44
C ASP A 403 83.91 19.05 7.62
N THR A 404 84.02 18.27 8.70
CA THR A 404 83.14 18.29 9.89
C THR A 404 81.65 18.03 9.64
N VAL A 405 81.30 17.51 8.45
CA VAL A 405 79.91 17.29 8.02
C VAL A 405 79.70 15.97 7.28
N VAL A 406 78.47 15.46 7.29
CA VAL A 406 77.98 14.41 6.39
C VAL A 406 76.65 14.84 5.80
N THR A 407 76.55 14.84 4.47
CA THR A 407 75.29 15.03 3.73
C THR A 407 74.66 13.66 3.48
N LEU A 408 73.43 13.49 3.96
CA LEU A 408 72.63 12.27 3.79
C LEU A 408 71.52 12.54 2.78
N ALA A 409 71.28 11.62 1.85
CA ALA A 409 70.23 11.73 0.83
C ALA A 409 69.56 10.38 0.57
N TRP A 410 68.27 10.39 0.26
CA TRP A 410 67.44 9.20 0.01
C TRP A 410 66.24 9.53 -0.89
N THR A 411 65.55 8.50 -1.35
CA THR A 411 64.25 8.58 -2.03
C THR A 411 63.20 7.96 -1.13
N SER A 412 62.14 8.71 -0.81
CA SER A 412 61.03 8.21 0.02
C SER A 412 60.31 7.02 -0.65
N PRO A 413 59.65 6.16 0.13
CA PRO A 413 58.82 5.07 -0.39
C PRO A 413 57.61 5.60 -1.17
N THR A 414 56.98 4.73 -1.95
CA THR A 414 55.75 5.03 -2.71
C THR A 414 54.49 4.43 -2.09
N ASP A 415 54.58 3.90 -0.88
CA ASP A 415 53.45 3.37 -0.12
C ASP A 415 52.45 4.51 0.18
N ALA A 416 51.14 4.25 0.05
CA ALA A 416 50.10 5.29 -0.01
C ALA A 416 49.84 6.01 1.33
N ASP A 417 50.36 5.43 2.41
CA ASP A 417 50.18 5.74 3.83
C ASP A 417 51.48 6.28 4.49
N PHE A 418 52.54 6.47 3.69
CA PHE A 418 53.84 6.96 4.15
C PHE A 418 53.73 8.30 4.92
N ALA A 419 54.12 8.27 6.20
CA ALA A 419 54.03 9.39 7.14
C ALA A 419 55.39 9.99 7.54
N GLY A 420 56.47 9.62 6.85
CA GLY A 420 57.79 10.24 6.99
C GLY A 420 58.92 9.26 7.31
N VAL A 421 60.08 9.81 7.68
CA VAL A 421 61.29 9.06 8.03
C VAL A 421 61.84 9.45 9.40
N ILE A 422 62.51 8.50 10.06
CA ILE A 422 63.31 8.71 11.27
C ILE A 422 64.76 8.31 10.97
N LEU A 423 65.68 9.25 11.13
CA LEU A 423 67.11 9.09 10.84
C LEU A 423 67.90 9.09 12.15
N VAL A 424 68.62 8.00 12.39
CA VAL A 424 69.35 7.72 13.64
C VAL A 424 70.81 7.42 13.34
N TYR A 425 71.72 7.82 14.23
CA TYR A 425 73.15 7.53 14.08
C TYR A 425 73.81 6.98 15.35
N ARG A 426 74.95 6.30 15.12
CA ARG A 426 75.92 5.81 16.11
C ARG A 426 77.35 5.91 15.57
N THR A 427 78.34 5.69 16.43
CA THR A 427 79.78 5.75 16.10
C THR A 427 80.49 4.39 16.10
N ASP A 428 79.81 3.33 16.55
CA ASP A 428 80.35 1.96 16.71
C ASP A 428 79.71 0.93 15.77
N ARG A 429 78.40 1.01 15.52
CA ARG A 429 77.62 0.13 14.64
C ARG A 429 76.42 0.86 14.02
N PHE A 430 75.73 0.23 13.07
CA PHE A 430 74.42 0.69 12.61
C PHE A 430 73.35 0.53 13.72
N PRO A 431 72.51 1.55 14.00
CA PRO A 431 71.28 1.40 14.79
C PRO A 431 70.35 0.30 14.24
N THR A 432 69.82 -0.55 15.12
CA THR A 432 68.83 -1.59 14.73
C THR A 432 67.38 -1.14 14.83
N ASP A 433 67.11 -0.09 15.59
CA ASP A 433 65.79 0.51 15.78
C ASP A 433 65.95 2.01 16.12
N PRO A 434 64.87 2.81 16.12
CA PRO A 434 64.97 4.24 16.39
C PRO A 434 65.46 4.66 17.80
N ALA A 435 65.50 3.73 18.77
CA ALA A 435 66.00 3.95 20.12
C ALA A 435 67.44 3.43 20.32
N ASP A 436 67.94 2.51 19.48
CA ASP A 436 69.34 2.09 19.44
C ASP A 436 70.26 3.14 18.79
N GLY A 437 70.19 4.40 19.21
CA GLY A 437 71.08 5.47 18.73
C GLY A 437 70.54 6.87 18.99
N THR A 438 71.21 7.88 18.42
CA THR A 438 70.78 9.28 18.51
C THR A 438 69.97 9.65 17.28
N SER A 439 68.67 9.93 17.44
CA SER A 439 67.85 10.51 16.37
C SER A 439 68.31 11.93 16.06
N ILE A 440 68.51 12.22 14.77
CA ILE A 440 68.97 13.52 14.26
C ILE A 440 67.97 14.18 13.31
N TYR A 441 67.04 13.41 12.75
CA TYR A 441 65.99 13.96 11.90
C TYR A 441 64.72 13.10 11.96
N THR A 442 63.57 13.77 12.00
CA THR A 442 62.25 13.17 11.80
C THR A 442 61.43 14.11 10.92
N GLY A 443 60.85 13.61 9.83
CA GLY A 443 60.05 14.41 8.90
C GLY A 443 60.00 13.85 7.48
N PHE A 444 59.69 14.70 6.50
CA PHE A 444 59.40 14.31 5.10
C PHE A 444 60.50 14.69 4.09
N ASN A 445 61.62 15.29 4.51
CA ASN A 445 62.69 15.65 3.60
C ASN A 445 63.31 14.41 2.95
N THR A 446 63.94 14.60 1.79
CA THR A 446 64.72 13.59 1.05
C THR A 446 66.24 13.72 1.27
N SER A 447 66.66 14.69 2.08
CA SER A 447 68.06 14.88 2.47
C SER A 447 68.19 15.59 3.82
N PHE A 448 69.34 15.39 4.47
CA PHE A 448 69.70 16.01 5.74
C PHE A 448 71.21 16.25 5.84
N LEU A 449 71.61 17.39 6.38
CA LEU A 449 73.02 17.74 6.61
C LEU A 449 73.36 17.60 8.09
N HIS A 450 74.16 16.60 8.44
CA HIS A 450 74.63 16.39 9.81
C HIS A 450 75.95 17.16 10.01
N THR A 451 75.96 18.15 10.89
CA THR A 451 77.08 19.07 11.14
C THR A 451 77.70 18.88 12.53
N GLY A 452 78.89 19.46 12.75
CA GLY A 452 79.58 19.39 14.04
C GLY A 452 80.29 18.05 14.30
N LEU A 453 80.63 17.32 13.25
CA LEU A 453 81.23 15.99 13.32
C LEU A 453 82.75 16.04 13.45
N THR A 454 83.32 15.02 14.08
CA THR A 454 84.78 14.89 14.24
C THR A 454 85.39 14.22 13.01
N ASN A 455 86.33 14.89 12.35
CA ASN A 455 87.05 14.31 11.22
C ASN A 455 87.86 13.07 11.64
N GLY A 456 87.87 12.05 10.80
CA GLY A 456 88.48 10.75 11.08
C GLY A 456 87.61 9.78 11.90
N GLN A 457 86.55 10.25 12.57
CA GLN A 457 85.58 9.37 13.22
C GLN A 457 84.57 8.84 12.19
N LYS A 458 84.34 7.53 12.15
CA LYS A 458 83.29 6.93 11.32
C LYS A 458 81.93 7.04 12.00
N TYR A 459 80.92 7.43 11.25
CA TYR A 459 79.52 7.50 11.68
C TYR A 459 78.68 6.52 10.87
N PHE A 460 77.82 5.77 11.57
CA PHE A 460 76.90 4.79 11.03
C PHE A 460 75.48 5.32 11.18
N TYR A 461 74.72 5.34 10.07
CA TYR A 461 73.37 5.88 9.99
C TYR A 461 72.40 4.76 9.61
N THR A 462 71.25 4.73 10.26
CA THR A 462 70.08 3.96 9.83
C THR A 462 68.90 4.91 9.69
N ILE A 463 68.14 4.77 8.61
CA ILE A 463 66.91 5.52 8.35
C ILE A 463 65.74 4.56 8.20
N PHE A 464 64.69 4.81 8.97
CA PHE A 464 63.45 4.02 8.99
C PHE A 464 62.33 4.85 8.36
N ALA A 465 61.53 4.27 7.46
CA ALA A 465 60.28 4.87 7.05
C ALA A 465 59.18 4.53 8.08
N THR A 466 58.21 5.42 8.24
CA THR A 466 57.02 5.21 9.08
C THR A 466 55.75 5.43 8.26
N ASP A 467 54.73 4.63 8.54
CA ASP A 467 53.36 4.83 8.07
C ASP A 467 52.54 5.69 9.06
N ALA A 468 51.28 5.94 8.71
CA ALA A 468 50.31 6.65 9.55
C ALA A 468 49.92 5.89 10.83
N ALA A 469 50.01 4.56 10.86
CA ALA A 469 49.79 3.71 12.04
C ALA A 469 51.01 3.67 13.00
N ARG A 470 52.14 4.24 12.59
CA ARG A 470 53.47 4.23 13.22
C ARG A 470 54.17 2.87 13.23
N MET A 471 53.90 1.98 12.26
CA MET A 471 54.82 0.87 12.03
C MET A 471 56.05 1.35 11.27
N LEU A 472 57.14 0.59 11.41
CA LEU A 472 58.47 0.99 10.95
C LEU A 472 58.97 0.01 9.89
N SER A 473 59.57 0.55 8.84
CA SER A 473 60.34 -0.24 7.89
C SER A 473 61.56 -0.91 8.56
N SER A 474 62.18 -1.90 7.93
CA SER A 474 63.31 -2.64 8.52
C SER A 474 64.63 -1.85 8.62
N GLY A 475 64.68 -0.65 8.05
CA GLY A 475 65.79 0.29 8.09
C GLY A 475 66.75 0.18 6.89
N ALA A 476 67.07 1.31 6.26
CA ALA A 476 68.16 1.42 5.28
C ALA A 476 69.42 1.98 5.97
N THR A 477 70.61 1.50 5.58
CA THR A 477 71.88 1.81 6.28
C THR A 477 72.92 2.48 5.37
N ALA A 478 73.62 3.49 5.92
CA ALA A 478 74.73 4.17 5.23
C ALA A 478 75.79 4.63 6.25
N SER A 479 77.05 4.79 5.83
CA SER A 479 78.13 5.20 6.75
C SER A 479 79.15 6.10 6.06
N ALA A 480 79.68 7.08 6.79
CA ALA A 480 80.64 8.05 6.27
C ALA A 480 81.67 8.45 7.35
N THR A 481 82.85 8.89 6.92
CA THR A 481 83.93 9.39 7.77
C THR A 481 84.29 10.81 7.31
N PRO A 482 83.94 11.87 8.06
CA PRO A 482 84.33 13.24 7.74
C PRO A 482 85.84 13.43 7.64
N PHE A 483 86.29 14.33 6.76
CA PHE A 483 87.70 14.56 6.49
C PHE A 483 87.97 16.04 6.20
N THR A 484 89.12 16.55 6.65
CA THR A 484 89.52 17.92 6.36
C THR A 484 89.86 18.07 4.87
N THR A 485 89.21 19.02 4.21
CA THR A 485 89.51 19.34 2.81
C THR A 485 90.86 20.06 2.74
N ALA A 486 91.85 19.45 2.09
CA ALA A 486 93.10 20.14 1.78
C ALA A 486 92.83 21.27 0.77
N THR A 487 93.27 22.49 1.07
CA THR A 487 93.14 23.65 0.18
C THR A 487 93.79 23.38 -1.18
N PRO A 488 93.10 23.65 -2.32
CA PRO A 488 93.70 23.51 -3.64
C PRO A 488 94.88 24.45 -3.84
N ILE A 489 95.92 23.98 -4.54
CA ILE A 489 97.02 24.83 -4.99
C ILE A 489 96.53 25.66 -6.19
N ASP A 490 96.63 26.97 -6.07
CA ASP A 490 96.41 27.91 -7.18
C ASP A 490 97.48 27.72 -8.26
N THR A 491 97.05 27.55 -9.52
CA THR A 491 97.91 27.76 -10.69
C THR A 491 97.12 28.47 -11.78
N THR A 492 97.65 29.61 -12.22
CA THR A 492 96.98 30.61 -13.04
C THR A 492 97.33 30.53 -14.54
N LEU A 493 96.61 31.32 -15.34
CA LEU A 493 96.87 31.76 -16.73
C LEU A 493 96.34 30.89 -17.93
N PRO A 494 96.08 31.51 -19.12
CA PRO A 494 94.80 31.35 -19.81
C PRO A 494 94.94 31.12 -21.35
N PRO A 495 94.21 31.81 -22.26
CA PRO A 495 93.40 31.18 -23.30
C PRO A 495 94.10 31.00 -24.66
N GLY A 496 93.68 30.00 -25.45
CA GLY A 496 94.13 29.85 -26.85
C GLY A 496 93.52 28.71 -27.66
N ASP A 497 92.77 29.12 -28.69
CA ASP A 497 92.71 28.56 -30.05
C ASP A 497 91.98 27.23 -30.41
N THR A 498 91.34 27.36 -31.55
CA THR A 498 90.59 26.48 -32.45
C THR A 498 91.36 25.22 -32.92
N THR A 499 90.67 24.10 -33.19
CA THR A 499 90.69 23.31 -34.47
C THR A 499 89.99 21.93 -34.39
N LEU A 500 89.42 21.49 -35.52
CA LEU A 500 89.02 20.09 -35.85
C LEU A 500 90.16 19.41 -36.67
N PRO A 501 90.06 18.22 -37.36
CA PRO A 501 89.05 17.12 -37.39
C PRO A 501 89.68 15.67 -37.42
N VAL A 502 88.88 14.63 -37.77
CA VAL A 502 89.25 13.25 -38.27
C VAL A 502 89.87 12.29 -37.22
N GLY A 503 89.65 10.96 -37.13
CA GLY A 503 88.87 9.90 -37.84
C GLY A 503 89.44 8.51 -37.43
N ASP A 504 89.01 7.32 -37.89
CA ASP A 504 87.82 6.86 -38.64
C ASP A 504 87.68 5.29 -38.60
N THR A 505 86.50 4.74 -38.90
CA THR A 505 86.13 3.32 -39.22
C THR A 505 86.42 2.13 -38.26
N THR A 506 85.38 1.31 -38.00
CA THR A 506 85.20 -0.03 -38.63
C THR A 506 83.79 -0.62 -38.41
N LEU A 507 83.37 -1.47 -39.35
CA LEU A 507 82.04 -2.12 -39.58
C LEU A 507 82.31 -3.61 -40.00
N PRO A 508 81.32 -4.49 -40.34
CA PRO A 508 79.95 -4.78 -39.87
C PRO A 508 79.82 -6.35 -39.64
N PRO A 509 78.74 -7.13 -39.94
CA PRO A 509 77.31 -6.86 -40.21
C PRO A 509 76.26 -7.76 -39.49
N GLY A 510 74.98 -7.39 -39.62
CA GLY A 510 73.80 -8.21 -39.34
C GLY A 510 72.49 -7.50 -39.73
N ASP A 511 71.92 -7.84 -40.89
CA ASP A 511 70.81 -7.16 -41.58
C ASP A 511 69.42 -7.52 -41.00
N THR A 512 68.49 -6.57 -40.76
CA THR A 512 67.32 -6.22 -41.60
C THR A 512 66.40 -5.25 -40.81
N THR A 513 65.47 -4.44 -41.34
CA THR A 513 64.98 -4.11 -42.71
C THR A 513 64.70 -2.58 -42.84
N LEU A 514 64.27 -2.12 -44.03
CA LEU A 514 63.93 -0.73 -44.42
C LEU A 514 62.61 -0.69 -45.24
N PRO A 515 62.08 0.45 -45.76
CA PRO A 515 62.28 1.88 -45.45
C PRO A 515 60.97 2.73 -45.32
N PRO A 516 61.06 4.03 -44.95
CA PRO A 516 60.00 5.04 -45.07
C PRO A 516 60.19 6.02 -46.26
N GLY A 517 59.29 7.01 -46.42
CA GLY A 517 59.42 8.12 -47.39
C GLY A 517 58.65 9.39 -46.98
N ASP A 518 59.27 10.55 -47.15
CA ASP A 518 58.86 11.86 -46.63
C ASP A 518 58.57 12.88 -47.77
N THR A 519 58.15 14.10 -47.39
CA THR A 519 58.16 15.39 -48.13
C THR A 519 56.91 15.88 -48.89
N THR A 520 56.78 17.21 -48.87
CA THR A 520 55.75 18.11 -49.47
C THR A 520 56.33 18.76 -50.76
N PRO A 521 55.70 19.77 -51.43
CA PRO A 521 54.34 19.97 -51.97
C PRO A 521 54.34 20.38 -53.50
N VAL A 522 53.22 20.93 -54.03
CA VAL A 522 53.10 21.95 -55.16
C VAL A 522 52.58 21.53 -56.59
N THR A 523 51.39 22.08 -56.98
CA THR A 523 50.83 22.47 -58.33
C THR A 523 50.08 21.52 -59.33
N PRO A 524 49.19 22.06 -60.23
CA PRO A 524 48.10 21.34 -60.96
C PRO A 524 48.29 21.27 -62.52
N PRO A 525 47.28 20.89 -63.39
CA PRO A 525 46.18 21.78 -63.84
C PRO A 525 44.82 21.12 -64.27
N VAL A 526 43.96 21.92 -64.95
CA VAL A 526 42.50 21.82 -65.26
C VAL A 526 42.15 21.22 -66.65
N VAL A 527 40.88 20.78 -66.90
CA VAL A 527 40.05 20.75 -68.16
C VAL A 527 38.92 19.68 -68.04
N ILE A 528 37.61 19.82 -68.41
CA ILE A 528 36.74 20.94 -68.88
C ILE A 528 35.22 20.61 -68.66
N VAL A 529 34.27 21.48 -69.09
CA VAL A 529 32.77 21.37 -69.00
C VAL A 529 32.11 21.00 -70.37
N PRO A 530 30.77 20.80 -70.59
CA PRO A 530 29.52 21.36 -69.98
C PRO A 530 28.48 20.26 -69.59
N GLY A 531 27.17 20.47 -69.34
CA GLY A 531 26.26 21.63 -69.18
C GLY A 531 24.86 21.09 -68.76
N ASP A 532 23.80 21.81 -68.39
CA ASP A 532 23.44 23.20 -68.05
C ASP A 532 21.89 23.25 -68.08
N THR A 533 21.23 23.91 -67.13
CA THR A 533 20.09 24.83 -67.36
C THR A 533 19.70 25.53 -66.04
N THR A 534 19.30 26.81 -66.14
CA THR A 534 19.23 27.81 -65.05
C THR A 534 18.00 28.76 -65.27
N PRO A 535 17.81 29.94 -64.60
CA PRO A 535 18.36 30.45 -63.33
C PRO A 535 17.31 30.69 -62.18
N PRO A 536 16.45 31.73 -62.13
CA PRO A 536 16.68 33.16 -61.80
C PRO A 536 15.97 33.69 -60.51
N SER A 537 16.26 34.87 -59.91
CA SER A 537 17.46 35.76 -59.90
C SER A 537 17.28 37.04 -59.03
N VAL A 538 18.28 37.41 -58.18
CA VAL A 538 18.89 38.79 -58.09
C VAL A 538 18.07 39.93 -57.36
N PRO A 539 18.64 41.06 -56.83
CA PRO A 539 20.03 41.59 -56.69
C PRO A 539 20.55 42.07 -55.29
N VAL A 540 21.87 42.06 -55.11
CA VAL A 540 22.83 43.15 -54.67
C VAL A 540 22.49 44.12 -53.50
N ILE A 541 23.46 44.32 -52.57
CA ILE A 541 24.19 45.58 -52.22
C ILE A 541 25.18 45.31 -51.06
N THR A 542 26.39 45.87 -51.11
CA THR A 542 27.35 45.98 -49.99
C THR A 542 27.56 47.46 -49.63
N PRO A 543 27.66 47.79 -48.32
CA PRO A 543 28.46 48.94 -47.87
C PRO A 543 29.38 48.64 -46.67
N GLU A 544 30.32 49.58 -46.47
CA GLU A 544 31.21 49.94 -45.34
C GLU A 544 31.20 49.18 -43.98
N PRO A 545 32.31 49.26 -43.19
CA PRO A 545 32.41 48.56 -41.91
C PRO A 545 31.72 49.33 -40.79
N ASP A 546 30.65 48.75 -40.24
CA ASP A 546 30.12 49.20 -38.95
C ASP A 546 31.08 48.84 -37.80
N LEU A 547 31.08 49.72 -36.80
CA LEU A 547 31.86 49.59 -35.57
C LEU A 547 31.49 48.30 -34.82
N PRO A 548 32.38 47.76 -33.96
CA PRO A 548 32.01 46.63 -33.11
C PRO A 548 30.80 47.01 -32.26
N GLU A 549 29.72 46.27 -32.47
CA GLU A 549 28.52 46.30 -31.66
C GLU A 549 28.92 46.06 -30.19
N PRO A 550 28.44 46.88 -29.23
CA PRO A 550 28.81 46.67 -27.83
C PRO A 550 28.30 45.31 -27.37
N GLU A 551 29.19 44.50 -26.78
CA GLU A 551 28.79 43.19 -26.25
C GLU A 551 27.63 43.35 -25.25
N PRO A 552 26.66 42.42 -25.24
CA PRO A 552 25.49 42.54 -24.39
C PRO A 552 25.89 42.63 -22.92
N SER A 553 25.47 43.69 -22.25
CA SER A 553 25.69 43.89 -20.82
C SER A 553 25.22 42.66 -20.06
N VAL A 554 26.11 42.08 -19.23
CA VAL A 554 25.80 40.87 -18.43
C VAL A 554 24.77 41.24 -17.36
N LEU A 555 23.49 41.07 -17.66
CA LEU A 555 22.39 41.36 -16.73
C LEU A 555 22.29 40.25 -15.67
N ILE A 556 21.99 40.63 -14.43
CA ILE A 556 21.81 39.68 -13.33
C ILE A 556 20.54 38.85 -13.60
N PRO A 557 20.60 37.50 -13.66
CA PRO A 557 19.43 36.69 -13.99
C PRO A 557 18.44 36.61 -12.82
N VAL A 558 17.16 36.40 -13.17
CA VAL A 558 16.03 36.27 -12.24
C VAL A 558 16.29 35.21 -11.13
N SER A 559 17.07 34.17 -11.43
CA SER A 559 17.44 33.10 -10.50
C SER A 559 18.35 33.50 -9.32
N GLU A 560 18.98 34.68 -9.34
CA GLU A 560 19.85 35.18 -8.25
C GLU A 560 19.05 35.87 -7.12
N VAL A 561 17.72 35.96 -7.26
CA VAL A 561 16.82 36.40 -6.19
C VAL A 561 16.31 35.20 -5.40
N THR A 562 16.44 35.24 -4.08
CA THR A 562 15.85 34.24 -3.19
C THR A 562 14.78 34.85 -2.30
N PHE A 563 13.68 34.12 -2.15
CA PHE A 563 12.52 34.49 -1.33
C PHE A 563 12.45 33.53 -0.15
N MET A 564 12.41 34.07 1.08
CA MET A 564 12.38 33.25 2.29
C MET A 564 11.28 33.71 3.25
N VAL A 565 10.55 32.74 3.79
CA VAL A 565 9.47 32.96 4.77
C VAL A 565 9.74 32.16 6.04
N ALA A 566 8.82 32.24 7.02
CA ALA A 566 8.93 31.51 8.28
C ALA A 566 10.23 31.82 9.07
N ARG A 567 10.62 33.12 9.13
CA ARG A 567 11.90 33.62 9.66
C ARG A 567 13.12 32.94 9.02
N ASP A 568 13.15 32.95 7.70
CA ASP A 568 14.25 32.48 6.84
C ASP A 568 14.47 30.95 6.90
N ALA A 569 13.44 30.19 7.29
CA ALA A 569 13.50 28.74 7.40
C ALA A 569 12.94 28.01 6.17
N ILE A 570 12.11 28.66 5.36
CA ILE A 570 11.49 28.08 4.16
C ILE A 570 11.80 28.97 2.96
N MET A 571 12.46 28.40 1.95
CA MET A 571 12.71 29.05 0.67
C MET A 571 11.49 28.85 -0.25
N LEU A 572 10.92 29.94 -0.75
CA LEU A 572 9.89 29.91 -1.79
C LEU A 572 10.55 29.96 -3.17
N ARG A 573 10.03 29.16 -4.11
CA ARG A 573 10.48 29.17 -5.51
C ARG A 573 9.37 29.73 -6.39
N PRO A 574 9.58 30.84 -7.13
CA PRO A 574 8.60 31.33 -8.07
C PRO A 574 8.45 30.35 -9.24
N SER A 575 7.21 30.18 -9.73
CA SER A 575 6.89 29.37 -10.90
C SER A 575 6.37 30.29 -12.00
N ASN A 576 7.12 30.43 -13.11
CA ASN A 576 6.84 31.39 -14.18
C ASN A 576 6.60 32.82 -13.62
N ASP A 577 7.56 33.31 -12.83
CA ASP A 577 7.55 34.59 -12.11
C ASP A 577 6.42 34.80 -11.08
N LEU A 578 5.54 33.80 -10.88
CA LEU A 578 4.48 33.81 -9.89
C LEU A 578 4.99 33.32 -8.52
N LEU A 579 4.83 34.13 -7.48
CA LEU A 579 5.23 33.82 -6.11
C LEU A 579 4.00 33.73 -5.19
N HIS A 580 3.69 32.53 -4.70
CA HIS A 580 2.60 32.32 -3.74
C HIS A 580 3.03 32.71 -2.33
N VAL A 581 2.24 33.57 -1.66
CA VAL A 581 2.47 33.97 -0.27
C VAL A 581 1.17 34.07 0.53
N LEU A 582 1.27 34.02 1.85
CA LEU A 582 0.22 34.44 2.78
C LEU A 582 0.37 35.93 3.08
N GLY A 583 -0.74 36.68 3.10
CA GLY A 583 -0.74 38.12 3.36
C GLY A 583 -0.41 38.50 4.81
N GLY A 584 0.20 39.66 5.03
CA GLY A 584 0.54 40.15 6.37
C GLY A 584 1.63 39.36 7.10
N ARG A 585 2.45 38.58 6.38
CA ARG A 585 3.54 37.76 6.93
C ARG A 585 4.91 38.34 6.57
N PRO A 586 5.96 38.11 7.38
CA PRO A 586 7.31 38.54 7.03
C PRO A 586 7.87 37.71 5.86
N LEU A 587 8.38 38.42 4.85
CA LEU A 587 9.10 37.89 3.69
C LEU A 587 10.49 38.52 3.66
N ALA A 588 11.53 37.70 3.70
CA ALA A 588 12.89 38.11 3.40
C ALA A 588 13.16 37.89 1.92
N ILE A 589 13.78 38.88 1.29
CA ILE A 589 14.21 38.86 -0.11
C ILE A 589 15.70 39.15 -0.10
N SER A 590 16.50 38.28 -0.71
CA SER A 590 17.91 38.57 -0.95
C SER A 590 18.25 38.46 -2.43
N LEU A 591 19.15 39.34 -2.86
CA LEU A 591 19.66 39.42 -4.22
C LEU A 591 21.18 39.25 -4.15
N ASN A 592 21.68 38.19 -4.77
CA ASN A 592 23.11 38.00 -4.96
C ASN A 592 23.59 38.81 -6.17
N VAL A 593 24.62 39.63 -5.97
CA VAL A 593 25.16 40.55 -6.99
C VAL A 593 26.63 40.28 -7.31
N ALA A 594 27.16 39.11 -6.92
CA ALA A 594 28.57 38.73 -7.14
C ALA A 594 29.00 38.77 -8.63
N ASN A 595 28.05 38.61 -9.55
CA ASN A 595 28.26 38.64 -11.01
C ASN A 595 27.73 39.94 -11.66
N ALA A 596 27.54 41.03 -10.91
CA ALA A 596 27.01 42.28 -11.44
C ALA A 596 27.92 42.90 -12.52
N PRO A 597 27.37 43.49 -13.60
CA PRO A 597 28.15 44.04 -14.72
C PRO A 597 28.91 45.32 -14.33
N SER A 598 28.50 46.01 -13.28
CA SER A 598 29.19 47.17 -12.71
C SER A 598 28.77 47.39 -11.25
N THR A 599 29.47 48.27 -10.54
CA THR A 599 29.14 48.64 -9.16
C THR A 599 27.70 49.17 -9.04
N ILE A 600 26.99 48.73 -8.00
CA ILE A 600 25.60 49.09 -7.74
C ILE A 600 25.56 50.30 -6.80
N THR A 601 24.75 51.30 -7.16
CA THR A 601 24.51 52.53 -6.38
C THR A 601 23.41 52.30 -5.34
N SER A 602 22.30 51.67 -5.73
CA SER A 602 21.18 51.30 -4.87
C SER A 602 20.37 50.16 -5.47
N VAL A 603 19.61 49.47 -4.63
CA VAL A 603 18.62 48.46 -5.06
C VAL A 603 17.28 48.79 -4.39
N ASP A 604 16.28 49.12 -5.19
CA ASP A 604 14.96 49.53 -4.74
C ASP A 604 13.95 48.39 -4.98
N LEU A 605 13.32 47.92 -3.89
CA LEU A 605 12.26 46.92 -3.90
C LEU A 605 10.91 47.64 -3.86
N THR A 606 10.06 47.49 -4.88
CA THR A 606 8.71 48.08 -4.89
C THR A 606 7.63 46.99 -4.90
N ALA A 607 6.69 47.11 -3.97
CA ALA A 607 5.52 46.25 -3.82
C ALA A 607 4.24 47.11 -3.75
N SER A 608 3.07 46.48 -3.81
CA SER A 608 1.77 47.18 -3.73
C SER A 608 1.54 47.95 -2.41
N ASN A 609 2.34 47.70 -1.37
CA ASN A 609 2.31 48.42 -0.09
C ASN A 609 3.42 49.47 0.11
N GLY A 610 4.33 49.65 -0.85
CA GLY A 610 5.37 50.69 -0.81
C GLY A 610 6.69 50.30 -1.49
N SER A 611 7.62 51.27 -1.53
CA SER A 611 9.00 51.07 -1.99
C SER A 611 9.97 51.06 -0.80
N PHE A 612 10.93 50.14 -0.82
CA PHE A 612 11.89 49.85 0.24
C PHE A 612 13.30 49.76 -0.34
N LEU A 613 14.27 50.44 0.26
CA LEU A 613 15.69 50.27 -0.09
C LEU A 613 16.18 48.90 0.43
N MET A 614 16.76 48.07 -0.43
CA MET A 614 17.49 46.88 0.00
C MET A 614 18.88 47.31 0.47
N ASN A 615 19.32 46.84 1.64
CA ASN A 615 20.63 47.20 2.18
C ASN A 615 21.66 46.10 1.89
N PRO A 616 22.94 46.44 1.65
CA PRO A 616 24.01 45.45 1.62
C PRO A 616 24.14 44.76 2.99
N ALA A 617 24.32 43.44 2.98
CA ALA A 617 24.27 42.57 4.14
C ALA A 617 25.49 42.73 5.07
N THR A 618 25.48 43.79 5.89
CA THR A 618 26.56 44.13 6.82
C THR A 618 26.48 43.44 8.19
N LEU A 619 25.35 42.77 8.51
CA LEU A 619 25.15 42.07 9.79
C LEU A 619 24.27 40.82 9.63
N LEU A 620 24.84 39.65 9.94
CA LEU A 620 24.07 38.42 10.22
C LEU A 620 24.20 38.06 11.70
N VAL A 621 23.10 38.13 12.44
CA VAL A 621 23.03 37.62 13.81
C VAL A 621 22.95 36.09 13.75
N SER A 622 24.08 35.42 14.01
CA SER A 622 24.10 33.99 14.26
C SER A 622 23.27 33.68 15.51
N ARG A 623 22.36 32.71 15.42
CA ARG A 623 21.72 32.15 16.63
C ARG A 623 22.78 31.28 17.31
N PHE A 624 23.01 31.51 18.61
CA PHE A 624 23.94 30.78 19.51
C PHE A 624 25.42 31.18 19.57
N ASP A 625 25.78 32.46 19.47
CA ASP A 625 26.79 33.04 20.40
C ASP A 625 26.64 34.57 20.53
N THR A 626 27.11 35.14 21.64
CA THR A 626 27.13 36.58 21.93
C THR A 626 28.44 37.29 21.54
N SER A 627 29.31 36.63 20.77
CA SER A 627 30.52 37.25 20.20
C SER A 627 30.27 37.82 18.80
N LEU A 628 30.23 39.14 18.69
CA LEU A 628 30.21 39.87 17.41
C LEU A 628 31.50 39.61 16.62
N VAL A 629 31.37 39.03 15.43
CA VAL A 629 32.43 38.99 14.40
C VAL A 629 31.84 39.55 13.12
N ALA A 630 32.44 40.60 12.58
CA ALA A 630 32.05 41.18 11.30
C ALA A 630 32.63 40.34 10.15
N VAL A 631 31.78 39.99 9.19
CA VAL A 631 32.20 39.50 7.87
C VAL A 631 31.54 40.42 6.85
N GLU A 632 32.33 41.28 6.23
CA GLU A 632 31.88 42.21 5.19
C GLU A 632 31.64 41.43 3.90
N ASN A 633 30.39 41.33 3.46
CA ASN A 633 30.03 40.65 2.22
C ASN A 633 29.17 41.60 1.36
N GLU A 634 29.86 42.52 0.65
CA GLU A 634 29.23 43.57 -0.17
C GLU A 634 28.40 43.01 -1.35
N SER A 635 28.59 41.73 -1.69
CA SER A 635 27.95 41.05 -2.83
C SER A 635 26.51 40.56 -2.58
N LEU A 636 25.89 40.87 -1.43
CA LEU A 636 24.53 40.41 -1.09
C LEU A 636 23.66 41.57 -0.57
N TYR A 637 22.55 41.84 -1.26
CA TYR A 637 21.54 42.82 -0.84
C TYR A 637 20.35 42.11 -0.20
N VAL A 638 19.85 42.62 0.93
CA VAL A 638 18.74 42.01 1.68
C VAL A 638 17.69 43.06 2.05
N ALA A 639 16.42 42.70 1.89
CA ALA A 639 15.28 43.41 2.47
C ALA A 639 14.37 42.43 3.23
N ARG A 640 13.74 42.93 4.29
CA ARG A 640 12.70 42.22 5.04
C ARG A 640 11.44 43.07 5.00
N VAL A 641 10.44 42.59 4.26
CA VAL A 641 9.17 43.28 4.07
C VAL A 641 8.02 42.45 4.65
N VAL A 642 6.89 43.09 4.89
CA VAL A 642 5.64 42.39 5.17
C VAL A 642 4.89 42.21 3.86
N THR A 643 4.41 41.01 3.59
CA THR A 643 3.62 40.72 2.38
C THR A 643 2.34 41.57 2.37
N PRO A 644 1.99 42.20 1.24
CA PRO A 644 0.73 42.92 1.09
C PRO A 644 -0.48 41.98 1.28
N LEU A 645 -1.65 42.58 1.53
CA LEU A 645 -2.90 41.84 1.70
C LEU A 645 -3.59 41.51 0.35
N GLU A 646 -3.16 42.16 -0.72
CA GLU A 646 -3.68 41.98 -2.08
C GLU A 646 -2.55 41.56 -3.04
N SER A 647 -2.89 40.70 -4.00
CA SER A 647 -2.00 40.25 -5.07
C SER A 647 -1.60 41.41 -5.99
N GLY A 648 -0.37 41.40 -6.50
CA GLY A 648 0.13 42.47 -7.36
C GLY A 648 1.61 42.30 -7.76
N PRO A 649 2.14 43.21 -8.59
CA PRO A 649 3.54 43.14 -9.01
C PRO A 649 4.49 43.45 -7.85
N LEU A 650 5.62 42.73 -7.85
CA LEU A 650 6.77 42.95 -6.99
C LEU A 650 7.98 43.20 -7.90
N THR A 651 8.53 44.41 -7.87
CA THR A 651 9.67 44.79 -8.72
C THR A 651 10.93 45.06 -7.91
N ILE A 652 12.07 44.69 -8.45
CA ILE A 652 13.40 44.99 -7.90
C ILE A 652 14.15 45.79 -8.96
N ALA A 653 14.38 47.08 -8.70
CA ALA A 653 15.16 47.96 -9.55
C ALA A 653 16.60 48.06 -9.02
N ILE A 654 17.57 47.72 -9.87
CA ILE A 654 19.00 47.72 -9.58
C ILE A 654 19.61 48.90 -10.32
N HIS A 655 20.12 49.90 -9.59
CA HIS A 655 20.68 51.11 -10.17
C HIS A 655 22.22 51.02 -10.21
N TYR A 656 22.81 51.04 -11.39
CA TYR A 656 24.24 50.94 -11.59
C TYR A 656 24.93 52.30 -11.54
N VAL A 657 26.21 52.34 -11.16
CA VAL A 657 27.04 53.58 -11.14
C VAL A 657 27.23 54.17 -12.55
N THR A 658 27.04 53.36 -13.60
CA THR A 658 27.00 53.80 -15.02
C THR A 658 25.77 54.63 -15.37
N GLY A 659 24.74 54.67 -14.51
CA GLY A 659 23.46 55.33 -14.76
C GLY A 659 22.38 54.42 -15.39
N GLU A 660 22.72 53.18 -15.74
CA GLU A 660 21.75 52.18 -16.19
C GLU A 660 20.92 51.63 -15.02
N THR A 661 19.70 51.16 -15.31
CA THR A 661 18.81 50.55 -14.32
C THR A 661 18.22 49.26 -14.87
N GLN A 662 18.43 48.15 -14.17
CA GLN A 662 17.82 46.85 -14.48
C GLN A 662 16.60 46.63 -13.57
N VAL A 663 15.48 46.14 -14.13
CA VAL A 663 14.27 45.85 -13.35
C VAL A 663 13.90 44.37 -13.47
N LEU A 664 13.90 43.66 -12.34
CA LEU A 664 13.34 42.31 -12.21
C LEU A 664 11.88 42.43 -11.76
N THR A 665 10.97 41.65 -12.33
CA THR A 665 9.53 41.72 -12.03
C THR A 665 8.97 40.34 -11.69
N TYR A 666 8.27 40.25 -10.57
CA TYR A 666 7.54 39.06 -10.12
C TYR A 666 6.06 39.39 -9.93
N GLN A 667 5.20 38.38 -10.01
CA GLN A 667 3.78 38.50 -9.66
C GLN A 667 3.53 37.85 -8.30
N LEU A 668 3.17 38.65 -7.30
CA LEU A 668 2.85 38.17 -5.98
C LEU A 668 1.40 37.71 -5.92
N ASN A 669 1.16 36.45 -5.60
CA ASN A 669 -0.16 35.87 -5.45
C ASN A 669 -0.46 35.58 -3.97
N VAL A 670 -1.26 36.45 -3.36
CA VAL A 670 -1.66 36.35 -1.95
C VAL A 670 -2.76 35.30 -1.80
N ARG A 671 -2.43 34.16 -1.21
CA ARG A 671 -3.37 33.09 -0.86
C ARG A 671 -4.23 33.52 0.33
N ALA A 672 -5.54 33.30 0.22
CA ALA A 672 -6.46 33.44 1.35
C ALA A 672 -6.19 32.38 2.43
N ASN A 673 -6.53 32.70 3.69
CA ASN A 673 -6.48 31.73 4.78
C ASN A 673 -7.56 30.65 4.61
N GLY A 674 -7.30 29.45 5.15
CA GLY A 674 -8.27 28.38 5.22
C GLY A 674 -9.28 28.62 6.33
N SER A 675 -10.54 28.28 6.10
CA SER A 675 -11.63 28.52 7.04
C SER A 675 -11.98 27.27 7.85
N VAL A 676 -12.48 27.46 9.08
CA VAL A 676 -13.17 26.41 9.86
C VAL A 676 -14.59 26.87 10.15
N ILE A 677 -15.58 26.16 9.60
CA ILE A 677 -17.00 26.52 9.68
C ILE A 677 -17.85 25.39 10.26
N ALA A 678 -19.00 25.74 10.85
CA ALA A 678 -20.01 24.76 11.26
C ALA A 678 -20.76 24.20 10.05
N ASP A 679 -21.10 22.91 10.06
CA ASP A 679 -21.91 22.32 8.98
C ASP A 679 -23.33 22.92 8.93
N THR A 680 -23.93 23.22 10.09
CA THR A 680 -25.33 23.63 10.23
C THR A 680 -25.55 25.11 9.97
N SER A 681 -24.80 26.01 10.60
CA SER A 681 -24.96 27.47 10.44
C SER A 681 -24.11 28.06 9.30
N LYS A 682 -23.08 27.33 8.83
CA LYS A 682 -22.02 27.82 7.92
C LYS A 682 -21.23 29.03 8.45
N GLU A 683 -21.36 29.35 9.74
CA GLU A 683 -20.60 30.41 10.40
C GLU A 683 -19.17 29.97 10.76
N TYR A 684 -18.26 30.94 10.85
CA TYR A 684 -16.88 30.74 11.30
C TYR A 684 -16.83 30.34 12.79
N LEU A 685 -16.06 29.30 13.11
CA LEU A 685 -15.95 28.80 14.47
C LEU A 685 -14.73 29.40 15.19
N SER A 686 -14.97 30.15 16.27
CA SER A 686 -13.93 30.58 17.21
C SER A 686 -13.33 29.42 18.01
N ASP A 687 -12.17 29.64 18.63
CA ASP A 687 -11.56 28.70 19.60
C ASP A 687 -11.38 27.25 19.08
N VAL A 688 -11.10 27.06 17.79
CA VAL A 688 -10.80 25.74 17.24
C VAL A 688 -9.32 25.41 17.43
N ALA A 689 -9.02 24.24 17.99
CA ALA A 689 -7.67 23.69 18.00
C ALA A 689 -7.39 22.96 16.66
N VAL A 690 -6.55 23.54 15.81
CA VAL A 690 -6.15 22.97 14.52
C VAL A 690 -4.71 22.46 14.61
N SER A 691 -4.52 21.15 14.39
CA SER A 691 -3.24 20.46 14.47
C SER A 691 -2.78 19.98 13.09
N LEU A 692 -1.52 20.26 12.73
CA LEU A 692 -0.91 19.76 11.51
C LEU A 692 -0.07 18.51 11.77
N TYR A 693 -0.19 17.51 10.89
CA TYR A 693 0.62 16.29 10.91
C TYR A 693 1.31 16.08 9.57
N GLU A 694 2.54 15.57 9.62
CA GLU A 694 3.39 15.21 8.48
C GLU A 694 3.49 13.67 8.34
N ARG A 695 3.75 13.18 7.12
CA ARG A 695 3.88 11.75 6.82
C ARG A 695 5.33 11.30 6.60
N LEU A 696 6.01 10.99 7.68
CA LEU A 696 7.34 10.35 7.65
C LEU A 696 7.18 8.82 7.82
N GLY A 697 6.54 8.19 6.82
CA GLY A 697 6.05 6.81 6.87
C GLY A 697 4.77 6.66 7.72
N ASN A 698 4.85 6.98 9.01
CA ASN A 698 3.69 7.14 9.90
C ASN A 698 3.34 8.63 10.08
N TRP A 699 2.09 8.91 10.44
CA TRP A 699 1.65 10.28 10.73
C TRP A 699 2.17 10.77 12.09
N GLN A 700 2.95 11.85 12.07
CA GLN A 700 3.52 12.50 13.27
C GLN A 700 3.11 13.98 13.32
N LEU A 701 3.09 14.59 14.51
CA LEU A 701 2.77 16.02 14.64
C LEU A 701 3.91 16.84 14.02
N TRP A 702 3.60 17.77 13.12
CA TRP A 702 4.63 18.55 12.42
C TRP A 702 5.34 19.54 13.35
N ASN A 703 6.68 19.59 13.31
CA ASN A 703 7.48 20.41 14.21
C ASN A 703 7.55 21.89 13.75
N ALA A 704 6.48 22.63 14.01
CA ALA A 704 6.37 24.04 13.63
C ALA A 704 7.42 24.97 14.28
N VAL A 705 8.02 24.55 15.41
CA VAL A 705 8.97 25.36 16.20
C VAL A 705 10.25 25.67 15.43
N GLU A 706 10.75 24.73 14.63
CA GLU A 706 11.92 24.93 13.76
C GLU A 706 11.68 26.05 12.72
N TYR A 707 10.43 26.16 12.26
CA TYR A 707 9.95 27.16 11.31
C TYR A 707 9.37 28.41 11.98
N ALA A 708 9.62 28.61 13.28
CA ALA A 708 9.10 29.73 14.08
C ALA A 708 7.58 29.95 13.94
N GLN A 709 6.83 28.85 13.81
CA GLN A 709 5.38 28.78 13.75
C GLN A 709 4.84 27.94 14.93
N GLU A 710 3.53 28.00 15.16
CA GLU A 710 2.87 27.26 16.24
C GLU A 710 2.06 26.08 15.68
N ASN A 711 2.07 24.96 16.41
CA ASN A 711 1.27 23.78 16.13
C ASN A 711 1.07 22.99 17.45
N PRO A 712 -0.17 22.73 17.92
CA PRO A 712 -1.44 23.17 17.33
C PRO A 712 -1.62 24.69 17.35
N LEU A 713 -2.38 25.21 16.37
CA LEU A 713 -2.89 26.58 16.40
C LEU A 713 -4.26 26.60 17.08
N GLN A 714 -4.50 27.58 17.96
CA GLN A 714 -5.83 27.95 18.40
C GLN A 714 -6.33 29.07 17.48
N VAL A 715 -7.44 28.88 16.77
CA VAL A 715 -7.84 29.79 15.68
C VAL A 715 -9.29 30.27 15.77
N ASP A 716 -9.48 31.53 15.40
CA ASP A 716 -10.78 32.17 15.26
C ASP A 716 -11.32 32.02 13.83
N GLY A 717 -11.61 30.77 13.48
CA GLY A 717 -12.22 30.40 12.20
C GLY A 717 -11.32 30.51 10.97
N ASN A 718 -10.13 31.12 11.05
CA ASN A 718 -9.20 31.25 9.93
C ASN A 718 -7.78 30.78 10.31
N TYR A 719 -7.16 29.96 9.46
CA TYR A 719 -5.82 29.42 9.70
C TYR A 719 -5.00 29.32 8.41
N ALA A 720 -3.67 29.38 8.52
CA ALA A 720 -2.75 29.02 7.47
C ALA A 720 -1.34 28.78 8.01
N TRP A 721 -0.61 27.84 7.40
CA TRP A 721 0.82 27.57 7.67
C TRP A 721 1.66 27.71 6.40
N TYR A 722 2.93 28.09 6.58
CA TYR A 722 3.98 27.81 5.62
C TYR A 722 4.68 26.50 5.99
N VAL A 723 4.87 25.60 5.03
CA VAL A 723 5.46 24.28 5.24
C VAL A 723 6.49 23.93 4.15
N PRO A 724 7.48 23.06 4.42
CA PRO A 724 8.21 22.36 3.37
C PRO A 724 7.27 21.57 2.46
N ASN A 725 7.62 21.39 1.18
CA ASN A 725 6.82 20.56 0.27
C ASN A 725 6.82 19.09 0.73
N GLY A 726 5.67 18.44 0.70
CA GLY A 726 5.49 17.10 1.27
C GLY A 726 4.02 16.73 1.54
N THR A 727 3.81 15.58 2.18
CA THR A 727 2.48 15.05 2.48
C THR A 727 2.04 15.36 3.91
N TYR A 728 0.93 16.09 4.05
CA TYR A 728 0.38 16.51 5.33
C TYR A 728 -1.07 16.08 5.53
N ARG A 729 -1.58 16.17 6.77
CA ARG A 729 -3.01 16.15 7.08
C ARG A 729 -3.30 17.19 8.17
N VAL A 730 -4.47 17.79 8.11
CA VAL A 730 -4.95 18.74 9.13
C VAL A 730 -6.02 18.06 9.96
N ARG A 731 -5.99 18.26 11.28
CA ARG A 731 -7.02 17.84 12.24
C ARG A 731 -7.59 19.06 12.92
N ALA A 732 -8.91 19.22 12.91
CA ALA A 732 -9.59 20.25 13.69
C ALA A 732 -10.38 19.62 14.85
N LEU A 733 -10.31 20.25 16.03
CA LEU A 733 -11.00 19.83 17.24
C LEU A 733 -11.59 21.06 17.95
N LYS A 734 -12.88 20.98 18.29
CA LYS A 734 -13.60 21.96 19.11
C LYS A 734 -14.57 21.22 20.03
N GLU A 735 -14.70 21.68 21.27
CA GLU A 735 -15.65 21.09 22.22
C GLU A 735 -17.09 21.28 21.73
N GLY A 736 -17.91 20.24 21.85
CA GLY A 736 -19.28 20.22 21.28
C GLY A 736 -19.35 19.90 19.78
N TYR A 737 -18.22 19.62 19.11
CA TYR A 737 -18.17 19.25 17.69
C TYR A 737 -17.42 17.92 17.49
N SER A 738 -17.73 17.20 16.41
CA SER A 738 -16.99 16.01 16.01
C SER A 738 -15.62 16.42 15.47
N SER A 739 -14.54 15.81 15.95
CA SER A 739 -13.21 15.99 15.37
C SER A 739 -13.18 15.50 13.92
N VAL A 740 -12.55 16.26 13.02
CA VAL A 740 -12.42 15.93 11.60
C VAL A 740 -10.94 15.94 11.20
N ASP A 741 -10.53 14.89 10.48
CA ASP A 741 -9.22 14.78 9.83
C ASP A 741 -9.41 14.98 8.32
N THR A 742 -8.57 15.80 7.69
CA THR A 742 -8.51 15.87 6.22
C THR A 742 -7.96 14.57 5.63
N VAL A 743 -8.24 14.34 4.34
CA VAL A 743 -7.44 13.41 3.54
C VAL A 743 -5.96 13.86 3.49
N ALA A 744 -5.08 12.98 3.02
CA ALA A 744 -3.68 13.32 2.80
C ALA A 744 -3.56 14.40 1.70
N LEU A 745 -2.98 15.54 2.07
CA LEU A 745 -2.73 16.69 1.21
C LEU A 745 -1.29 16.60 0.72
N GLN A 746 -1.07 16.61 -0.60
CA GLN A 746 0.25 16.87 -1.17
C GLN A 746 0.42 18.37 -1.35
N ILE A 747 1.49 18.93 -0.82
CA ILE A 747 1.77 20.38 -0.85
C ILE A 747 3.01 20.65 -1.70
N GLU A 748 2.84 21.48 -2.72
CA GLU A 748 3.87 21.85 -3.70
C GLU A 748 4.17 23.36 -3.72
N ASP A 749 3.28 24.21 -3.19
CA ASP A 749 3.41 25.67 -3.14
C ASP A 749 3.74 26.21 -1.72
N ASN A 750 4.29 25.35 -0.86
CA ASN A 750 4.68 25.66 0.52
C ASN A 750 3.57 26.19 1.45
N ILE A 751 2.28 26.14 1.08
CA ILE A 751 1.18 26.74 1.85
C ILE A 751 0.10 25.70 2.19
N ILE A 752 -0.44 25.75 3.41
CA ILE A 752 -1.64 24.98 3.80
C ILE A 752 -2.75 25.93 4.27
N ASN A 753 -3.89 25.90 3.57
CA ASN A 753 -5.05 26.77 3.79
C ASN A 753 -6.39 26.07 3.45
N VAL A 754 -6.52 24.76 3.70
CA VAL A 754 -7.69 23.96 3.32
C VAL A 754 -8.94 24.34 4.15
N PRO A 755 -10.14 24.47 3.56
CA PRO A 755 -11.37 24.67 4.34
C PRO A 755 -11.78 23.39 5.09
N ILE A 756 -12.17 23.53 6.36
CA ILE A 756 -12.64 22.45 7.23
C ILE A 756 -14.08 22.72 7.69
N VAL A 757 -14.93 21.71 7.62
CA VAL A 757 -16.30 21.76 8.14
C VAL A 757 -16.41 20.86 9.38
N LEU A 758 -16.89 21.39 10.49
CA LEU A 758 -17.10 20.65 11.74
C LEU A 758 -18.60 20.37 11.97
N ILE A 759 -18.91 19.15 12.38
CA ILE A 759 -20.28 18.70 12.69
C ILE A 759 -20.57 18.97 14.16
N GLU A 760 -21.63 19.71 14.48
CA GLU A 760 -22.12 19.89 15.86
C GLU A 760 -22.54 18.53 16.45
N LEU A 761 -22.26 18.32 17.75
CA LEU A 761 -22.70 17.16 18.52
C LEU A 761 -23.91 17.51 19.38
N LEU A 762 -24.93 16.65 19.41
CA LEU A 762 -26.07 16.82 20.30
C LEU A 762 -25.63 16.50 21.73
N PRO A 763 -26.17 17.22 22.73
CA PRO A 763 -25.84 16.94 24.12
C PRO A 763 -26.36 15.55 24.56
N PRO A 764 -25.86 15.00 25.67
CA PRO A 764 -26.21 13.64 26.13
C PRO A 764 -27.72 13.44 26.31
N VAL A 765 -28.23 12.23 26.02
CA VAL A 765 -29.67 11.89 26.08
C VAL A 765 -30.32 12.36 27.38
N ASP A 766 -29.67 12.15 28.53
CA ASP A 766 -30.18 12.55 29.84
C ASP A 766 -30.44 14.06 29.95
N THR A 767 -29.59 14.88 29.35
CA THR A 767 -29.76 16.35 29.31
C THR A 767 -30.85 16.78 28.34
N MET A 768 -31.04 16.07 27.23
CA MET A 768 -32.16 16.32 26.31
C MET A 768 -33.50 15.92 26.94
N ILE A 769 -33.53 14.85 27.74
CA ILE A 769 -34.71 14.46 28.52
C ILE A 769 -35.03 15.52 29.59
N GLN A 770 -34.04 16.06 30.30
CA GLN A 770 -34.28 17.15 31.27
C GLN A 770 -34.77 18.44 30.61
N ASN A 771 -34.37 18.71 29.36
CA ASN A 771 -34.85 19.84 28.57
C ASN A 771 -36.19 19.57 27.84
N GLY A 772 -36.89 18.49 28.18
CA GLY A 772 -38.27 18.22 27.74
C GLY A 772 -38.41 17.32 26.50
N ALA A 773 -37.33 16.77 25.94
CA ALA A 773 -37.44 15.78 24.87
C ALA A 773 -37.90 14.42 25.41
N SER A 774 -38.73 13.70 24.64
CA SER A 774 -39.09 12.33 25.02
C SER A 774 -37.86 11.39 24.95
N PRO A 775 -37.77 10.35 25.79
CA PRO A 775 -36.63 9.43 25.76
C PRO A 775 -36.42 8.77 24.38
N LEU A 776 -37.52 8.48 23.67
CA LEU A 776 -37.48 7.91 22.32
C LEU A 776 -36.96 8.93 21.30
N SER A 777 -37.46 10.17 21.30
CA SER A 777 -37.03 11.21 20.35
C SER A 777 -35.58 11.61 20.54
N ALA A 778 -35.12 11.75 21.79
CA ALA A 778 -33.73 12.05 22.09
C ALA A 778 -32.77 10.92 21.61
N THR A 779 -33.18 9.66 21.78
CA THR A 779 -32.42 8.49 21.29
C THR A 779 -32.38 8.44 19.75
N VAL A 780 -33.50 8.70 19.07
CA VAL A 780 -33.57 8.75 17.60
C VAL A 780 -32.73 9.89 17.03
N GLN A 781 -32.73 11.07 17.67
CA GLN A 781 -31.90 12.21 17.25
C GLN A 781 -30.40 11.91 17.38
N GLN A 782 -29.94 11.32 18.50
CA GLN A 782 -28.55 10.86 18.63
C GLN A 782 -28.20 9.78 17.60
N LEU A 783 -29.10 8.81 17.34
CA LEU A 783 -28.86 7.78 16.34
C LEU A 783 -28.67 8.38 14.94
N ASN A 784 -29.57 9.28 14.52
CA ASN A 784 -29.47 9.97 13.23
C ASN A 784 -28.18 10.79 13.10
N GLN A 785 -27.73 11.44 14.17
CA GLN A 785 -26.46 12.15 14.18
C GLN A 785 -25.25 11.20 14.07
N SER A 786 -25.27 10.08 14.80
CA SER A 786 -24.19 9.08 14.70
C SER A 786 -24.08 8.48 13.28
N ILE A 787 -25.21 8.30 12.59
CA ILE A 787 -25.26 7.88 11.18
C ILE A 787 -24.69 8.97 10.26
N ARG A 788 -24.96 10.25 10.51
CA ARG A 788 -24.38 11.37 9.74
C ARG A 788 -22.85 11.45 9.88
N ILE A 789 -22.32 11.32 11.11
CA ILE A 789 -20.88 11.31 11.38
C ILE A 789 -20.20 10.13 10.68
N LEU A 790 -20.80 8.94 10.71
CA LEU A 790 -20.28 7.77 10.00
C LEU A 790 -20.26 7.95 8.48
N ARG A 791 -21.26 8.64 7.90
CA ARG A 791 -21.33 8.91 6.44
C ARG A 791 -20.24 9.86 5.95
N GLN A 792 -19.80 10.81 6.78
CA GLN A 792 -18.78 11.81 6.42
C GLN A 792 -17.33 11.36 6.72
N ASN A 793 -17.12 10.21 7.37
CA ASN A 793 -15.78 9.69 7.64
C ASN A 793 -15.15 9.08 6.38
N PRO A 794 -13.97 9.53 5.90
CA PRO A 794 -13.36 9.03 4.67
C PRO A 794 -13.03 7.53 4.69
N GLY A 795 -12.84 6.92 5.88
CA GLY A 795 -12.65 5.47 6.02
C GLY A 795 -13.90 4.62 5.76
N VAL A 796 -15.08 5.24 5.64
CA VAL A 796 -16.37 4.57 5.39
C VAL A 796 -16.79 4.68 3.91
N ILE A 797 -16.13 5.56 3.14
CA ILE A 797 -16.50 5.88 1.75
C ILE A 797 -16.27 4.71 0.77
N SER A 798 -15.39 3.76 1.10
CA SER A 798 -15.14 2.57 0.27
C SER A 798 -16.17 1.43 0.41
N VAL A 799 -17.16 1.53 1.30
CA VAL A 799 -18.20 0.49 1.51
C VAL A 799 -19.64 1.06 1.63
N SER A 800 -19.83 2.39 1.64
CA SER A 800 -21.09 3.02 2.10
C SER A 800 -21.95 3.75 1.05
N ARG A 801 -21.86 3.41 -0.25
CA ARG A 801 -23.01 3.60 -1.15
C ARG A 801 -23.73 2.24 -1.29
N TYR A 802 -25.07 2.28 -1.26
CA TYR A 802 -26.03 1.14 -1.19
C TYR A 802 -26.51 0.68 0.21
N ALA A 803 -26.79 1.63 1.11
CA ALA A 803 -27.65 1.38 2.27
C ALA A 803 -28.44 2.65 2.69
N THR A 804 -29.60 2.85 2.09
CA THR A 804 -30.60 3.85 2.53
C THR A 804 -31.63 3.19 3.46
N PRO A 805 -31.77 3.62 4.72
CA PRO A 805 -32.96 3.37 5.51
C PRO A 805 -33.93 4.55 5.39
N VAL A 806 -35.12 4.31 4.84
CA VAL A 806 -36.23 5.26 4.85
C VAL A 806 -37.22 4.87 5.94
N VAL A 807 -37.41 5.73 6.96
CA VAL A 807 -38.54 5.66 7.89
C VAL A 807 -38.96 7.07 8.35
N ALA A 808 -40.12 7.54 7.89
CA ALA A 808 -40.99 8.46 8.61
C ALA A 808 -42.43 8.37 8.06
N VAL A 809 -43.28 7.52 8.65
CA VAL A 809 -44.38 7.89 9.59
C VAL A 809 -45.67 8.41 8.91
N SER A 810 -46.68 7.54 8.88
CA SER A 810 -48.04 7.90 9.31
C SER A 810 -48.57 6.78 10.22
N ALA A 811 -49.36 7.13 11.25
CA ALA A 811 -49.69 6.23 12.35
C ALA A 811 -51.20 5.88 12.37
N ALA A 812 -51.59 4.75 11.78
CA ALA A 812 -52.98 4.25 11.90
C ALA A 812 -53.18 2.73 11.65
N SER A 813 -52.19 1.86 11.90
CA SER A 813 -52.42 0.40 11.96
C SER A 813 -51.35 -0.33 12.77
N THR A 814 -51.57 -0.37 14.08
CA THR A 814 -50.76 -1.13 15.04
C THR A 814 -50.77 -2.63 14.74
N VAL A 815 -49.68 -3.32 15.13
CA VAL A 815 -49.47 -4.79 15.14
C VAL A 815 -49.02 -5.45 13.80
N GLY A 816 -49.30 -4.89 12.62
CA GLY A 816 -49.06 -5.61 11.35
C GLY A 816 -47.59 -5.84 10.93
N ILE A 817 -46.72 -4.83 10.98
CA ILE A 817 -45.50 -4.79 10.14
C ILE A 817 -44.26 -5.44 10.78
N VAL A 818 -44.25 -5.67 12.10
CA VAL A 818 -43.17 -6.46 12.75
C VAL A 818 -43.20 -7.93 12.30
N LEU A 819 -44.34 -8.42 11.78
CA LEU A 819 -44.53 -9.83 11.40
C LEU A 819 -43.98 -10.20 10.01
N ALA A 820 -43.69 -9.23 9.13
CA ALA A 820 -43.22 -9.51 7.77
C ALA A 820 -41.70 -9.78 7.68
N ALA A 821 -40.89 -9.06 8.46
CA ALA A 821 -39.42 -9.11 8.33
C ALA A 821 -38.74 -10.31 9.04
N PHE A 822 -39.46 -11.09 9.86
CA PHE A 822 -38.86 -11.98 10.87
C PHE A 822 -39.02 -13.50 10.65
N ASN A 823 -39.52 -13.95 9.49
CA ASN A 823 -39.82 -15.38 9.26
C ASN A 823 -38.70 -16.23 8.61
N GLY A 824 -37.52 -15.68 8.33
CA GLY A 824 -36.44 -16.41 7.64
C GLY A 824 -35.01 -16.12 8.11
N LEU A 825 -34.65 -14.85 8.34
CA LEU A 825 -33.25 -14.44 8.56
C LEU A 825 -32.55 -15.19 9.72
N PRO A 826 -33.13 -15.30 10.93
CA PRO A 826 -32.48 -16.02 12.03
C PRO A 826 -32.31 -17.53 11.74
N PHE A 827 -33.23 -18.13 10.97
CA PHE A 827 -33.16 -19.54 10.58
C PHE A 827 -32.08 -19.78 9.52
N LEU A 828 -31.99 -18.90 8.50
CA LEU A 828 -30.93 -18.96 7.49
C LEU A 828 -29.55 -18.70 8.11
N GLN A 829 -29.42 -17.64 8.93
CA GLN A 829 -28.19 -17.34 9.66
C GLN A 829 -27.74 -18.52 10.54
N TYR A 830 -28.68 -19.21 11.18
CA TYR A 830 -28.41 -20.43 11.93
C TYR A 830 -27.99 -21.62 11.02
N LEU A 831 -28.69 -21.85 9.91
CA LEU A 831 -28.38 -22.91 8.94
C LEU A 831 -26.98 -22.73 8.33
N PHE A 832 -26.57 -21.49 8.02
CA PHE A 832 -25.24 -21.20 7.49
C PHE A 832 -24.14 -21.22 8.58
N THR A 833 -24.47 -21.00 9.86
CA THR A 833 -23.46 -21.00 10.93
C THR A 833 -23.23 -22.35 11.61
N ALA A 834 -24.24 -23.23 11.71
CA ALA A 834 -24.08 -24.54 12.32
C ALA A 834 -23.02 -25.45 11.63
N PRO A 835 -22.85 -25.44 10.28
CA PRO A 835 -21.76 -26.14 9.61
C PRO A 835 -20.35 -25.69 10.03
N PHE A 836 -20.15 -24.45 10.51
CA PHE A 836 -18.83 -23.99 10.98
C PHE A 836 -18.29 -24.78 12.18
N LEU A 837 -19.15 -25.46 12.94
CA LEU A 837 -18.74 -26.42 13.97
C LEU A 837 -18.01 -27.65 13.38
N LEU A 838 -18.23 -27.97 12.09
CA LEU A 838 -17.59 -29.08 11.39
C LEU A 838 -16.27 -28.70 10.71
N PHE A 839 -16.08 -27.44 10.28
CA PHE A 839 -14.90 -27.01 9.51
C PHE A 839 -13.56 -27.10 10.27
N LYS A 840 -13.57 -27.19 11.62
CA LYS A 840 -12.38 -27.51 12.44
C LYS A 840 -12.45 -28.89 13.12
N ARG A 841 -13.30 -29.81 12.64
CA ARG A 841 -13.39 -31.20 13.12
C ARG A 841 -12.11 -31.98 12.78
N ARG A 842 -11.20 -32.06 13.75
CA ARG A 842 -9.95 -32.84 13.64
C ARG A 842 -10.26 -34.34 13.71
N ARG A 843 -9.56 -35.15 12.90
CA ARG A 843 -9.69 -36.62 12.93
C ARG A 843 -8.96 -37.16 14.16
N ARG A 844 -9.58 -38.08 14.90
CA ARG A 844 -8.90 -38.86 15.94
C ARG A 844 -7.91 -39.81 15.28
N LYS A 845 -6.66 -39.85 15.76
CA LYS A 845 -5.67 -40.87 15.37
C LYS A 845 -6.04 -42.21 16.01
N GLN A 846 -5.54 -43.32 15.45
CA GLN A 846 -5.77 -44.68 15.95
C GLN A 846 -4.88 -45.07 17.14
N TRP A 847 -4.04 -44.14 17.62
CA TRP A 847 -2.94 -44.34 18.56
C TRP A 847 -2.81 -43.17 19.52
N GLY A 848 -2.18 -43.41 20.68
CA GLY A 848 -1.77 -42.36 21.60
C GLY A 848 -0.40 -41.80 21.22
N VAL A 849 -0.16 -40.53 21.48
CA VAL A 849 1.14 -39.86 21.28
C VAL A 849 1.61 -39.24 22.59
N VAL A 850 2.86 -39.50 22.96
CA VAL A 850 3.62 -38.78 24.00
C VAL A 850 4.34 -37.61 23.34
N TYR A 851 4.19 -36.40 23.86
CA TYR A 851 4.71 -35.18 23.20
C TYR A 851 5.06 -34.05 24.19
N ASP A 852 5.94 -33.13 23.76
CA ASP A 852 6.35 -31.94 24.51
C ASP A 852 5.17 -30.94 24.60
N SER A 853 4.73 -30.64 25.81
CA SER A 853 3.56 -29.79 26.07
C SER A 853 3.74 -28.33 25.68
N LEU A 854 4.96 -27.85 25.45
CA LEU A 854 5.27 -26.52 24.93
C LEU A 854 5.48 -26.57 23.41
N ARG A 855 6.45 -27.36 22.95
CA ARG A 855 6.91 -27.39 21.55
C ARG A 855 5.95 -28.14 20.62
N LYS A 856 5.06 -28.97 21.17
CA LYS A 856 4.10 -29.87 20.46
C LYS A 856 4.77 -30.97 19.63
N ILE A 857 6.08 -31.12 19.76
CA ILE A 857 6.90 -32.13 19.08
C ILE A 857 6.72 -33.48 19.82
N PRO A 858 6.52 -34.60 19.11
CA PRO A 858 6.45 -35.91 19.75
C PRO A 858 7.76 -36.27 20.48
N VAL A 859 7.65 -36.95 21.63
CA VAL A 859 8.78 -37.38 22.44
C VAL A 859 9.09 -38.84 22.16
N ASP A 860 10.23 -39.07 21.52
CA ASP A 860 10.73 -40.40 21.21
C ASP A 860 11.19 -41.16 22.45
N LEU A 861 11.30 -42.49 22.35
CA LEU A 861 11.91 -43.36 23.36
C LEU A 861 11.39 -43.15 24.81
N ALA A 862 10.16 -42.64 24.97
CA ALA A 862 9.50 -42.49 26.24
C ALA A 862 8.94 -43.84 26.68
N ILE A 863 9.13 -44.21 27.94
CA ILE A 863 8.64 -45.47 28.48
C ILE A 863 7.22 -45.22 28.99
N VAL A 864 6.23 -45.78 28.30
CA VAL A 864 4.83 -45.79 28.74
C VAL A 864 4.54 -47.12 29.43
N ARG A 865 4.06 -47.06 30.67
CA ARG A 865 3.66 -48.21 31.48
C ARG A 865 2.16 -48.17 31.70
N LEU A 866 1.51 -49.31 31.49
CA LEU A 866 0.11 -49.53 31.82
C LEU A 866 0.03 -50.28 33.15
N LEU A 867 -0.68 -49.71 34.11
CA LEU A 867 -0.85 -50.25 35.46
C LEU A 867 -2.32 -50.60 35.69
N ASP A 868 -2.55 -51.62 36.50
CA ASP A 868 -3.87 -51.96 37.03
C ASP A 868 -4.38 -50.84 37.96
N GLY A 869 -5.63 -50.41 37.77
CA GLY A 869 -6.19 -49.24 38.47
C GLY A 869 -6.39 -49.43 39.97
N GLN A 870 -6.50 -50.67 40.45
CA GLN A 870 -6.64 -50.97 41.89
C GLN A 870 -5.30 -51.29 42.55
N SER A 871 -4.56 -52.27 42.03
CA SER A 871 -3.29 -52.72 42.62
C SER A 871 -2.08 -51.85 42.27
N LYS A 872 -2.21 -50.94 41.30
CA LYS A 872 -1.11 -50.13 40.72
C LYS A 872 0.08 -50.98 40.25
N ARG A 873 -0.12 -52.27 39.99
CA ARG A 873 0.90 -53.16 39.43
C ARG A 873 1.03 -52.90 37.93
N VAL A 874 2.27 -52.79 37.44
CA VAL A 874 2.56 -52.70 36.00
C VAL A 874 2.14 -54.01 35.32
N LEU A 875 1.28 -53.90 34.30
CA LEU A 875 0.75 -55.00 33.50
C LEU A 875 1.49 -55.16 32.17
N LYS A 876 1.71 -54.06 31.45
CA LYS A 876 2.46 -54.01 30.19
C LYS A 876 3.24 -52.70 30.11
N SER A 877 4.39 -52.73 29.45
CA SER A 877 5.21 -51.54 29.15
C SER A 877 5.47 -51.49 27.65
N GLN A 878 5.55 -50.28 27.09
CA GLN A 878 5.92 -50.03 25.69
C GLN A 878 6.82 -48.80 25.64
N VAL A 879 7.76 -48.77 24.69
CA VAL A 879 8.61 -47.61 24.40
C VAL A 879 8.05 -46.90 23.16
N THR A 880 7.98 -45.57 23.17
CA THR A 880 7.52 -44.80 22.01
C THR A 880 8.52 -44.82 20.86
N ASP A 881 7.99 -44.74 19.64
CA ASP A 881 8.80 -44.57 18.43
C ASP A 881 9.29 -43.11 18.25
N ARG A 882 10.00 -42.82 17.16
CA ARG A 882 10.46 -41.46 16.78
C ARG A 882 9.34 -40.42 16.65
N GLN A 883 8.08 -40.84 16.61
CA GLN A 883 6.89 -39.98 16.50
C GLN A 883 6.03 -40.07 17.78
N GLY A 884 6.62 -40.50 18.90
CA GLY A 884 6.01 -40.51 20.23
C GLY A 884 4.86 -41.51 20.41
N ARG A 885 4.64 -42.45 19.47
CA ARG A 885 3.41 -43.25 19.44
C ARG A 885 3.43 -44.47 20.36
N TYR A 886 2.27 -44.83 20.91
CA TYR A 886 2.06 -46.06 21.68
C TYR A 886 0.59 -46.56 21.59
N LEU A 887 0.35 -47.82 21.99
CA LEU A 887 -0.97 -48.45 22.02
C LEU A 887 -1.03 -49.63 23.02
N PHE A 888 -2.05 -49.66 23.87
CA PHE A 888 -2.39 -50.87 24.62
C PHE A 888 -3.79 -51.38 24.26
N ILE A 889 -3.90 -52.70 24.06
CA ILE A 889 -5.17 -53.43 24.03
C ILE A 889 -5.28 -54.17 25.36
N VAL A 890 -6.41 -54.03 26.06
CA VAL A 890 -6.64 -54.62 27.39
C VAL A 890 -8.04 -55.18 27.55
N LYS A 891 -8.19 -56.06 28.55
CA LYS A 891 -9.48 -56.56 29.01
C LYS A 891 -10.29 -55.39 29.63
N PRO A 892 -11.62 -55.51 29.79
CA PRO A 892 -12.42 -54.49 30.47
C PRO A 892 -11.95 -54.34 31.93
N GLY A 893 -11.81 -53.10 32.39
CA GLY A 893 -11.23 -52.81 33.70
C GLY A 893 -10.89 -51.32 33.87
N VAL A 894 -10.35 -50.98 35.04
CA VAL A 894 -9.84 -49.63 35.30
C VAL A 894 -8.31 -49.68 35.25
N TYR A 895 -7.69 -48.78 34.51
CA TYR A 895 -6.25 -48.74 34.30
C TYR A 895 -5.68 -47.35 34.52
N LEU A 896 -4.37 -47.29 34.79
CA LEU A 896 -3.59 -46.06 34.88
C LEU A 896 -2.46 -46.14 33.84
N LEU A 897 -2.11 -45.03 33.21
CA LEU A 897 -0.85 -44.90 32.47
C LEU A 897 0.16 -44.11 33.31
N GLN A 898 1.44 -44.49 33.23
CA GLN A 898 2.57 -43.75 33.76
C GLN A 898 3.62 -43.60 32.67
N VAL A 899 4.19 -42.41 32.50
CA VAL A 899 5.24 -42.14 31.51
C VAL A 899 6.51 -41.68 32.21
N SER A 900 7.66 -42.13 31.71
CA SER A 900 8.97 -41.64 32.13
C SER A 900 9.88 -41.41 30.92
N LYS A 901 10.45 -40.21 30.83
CA LYS A 901 11.53 -39.81 29.90
C LYS A 901 12.43 -38.82 30.65
N GLU A 902 13.74 -38.93 30.46
CA GLU A 902 14.72 -38.01 31.05
C GLU A 902 14.53 -36.58 30.53
N GLY A 903 14.70 -35.58 31.41
CA GLY A 903 14.48 -34.16 31.08
C GLY A 903 13.01 -33.70 31.04
N PHE A 904 12.05 -34.59 31.30
CA PHE A 904 10.62 -34.29 31.27
C PHE A 904 9.91 -34.66 32.58
N THR A 905 8.85 -33.93 32.92
CA THR A 905 8.00 -34.18 34.09
C THR A 905 6.60 -34.65 33.68
N TYR A 906 6.03 -35.52 34.52
CA TYR A 906 4.71 -36.11 34.35
C TYR A 906 4.05 -36.32 35.73
N PRO A 907 2.75 -36.02 35.93
CA PRO A 907 1.83 -35.41 34.96
C PRO A 907 2.17 -33.95 34.63
N THR A 908 1.66 -33.47 33.49
CA THR A 908 1.78 -32.07 33.08
C THR A 908 1.13 -31.12 34.10
N VAL A 909 1.81 -30.01 34.39
CA VAL A 909 1.28 -28.86 35.12
C VAL A 909 0.71 -27.85 34.12
N ILE A 910 1.36 -27.68 32.96
CA ILE A 910 0.99 -26.67 31.94
C ILE A 910 -0.40 -26.94 31.34
N LEU A 911 -0.79 -28.21 31.17
CA LEU A 911 -2.04 -28.60 30.52
C LEU A 911 -3.03 -29.32 31.46
N ALA A 912 -2.83 -29.30 32.77
CA ALA A 912 -3.53 -30.13 33.78
C ALA A 912 -5.07 -30.24 33.62
N ASP A 913 -5.75 -29.16 33.20
CA ASP A 913 -7.22 -29.11 33.03
C ASP A 913 -7.70 -29.20 31.56
N LEU A 914 -6.80 -29.46 30.60
CA LEU A 914 -7.07 -29.34 29.16
C LEU A 914 -7.19 -30.71 28.48
N LYS A 915 -8.42 -31.17 28.22
CA LYS A 915 -8.67 -32.41 27.46
C LYS A 915 -8.29 -32.37 25.97
N ARG A 916 -7.82 -31.22 25.44
CA ARG A 916 -7.47 -31.00 24.03
C ARG A 916 -6.38 -29.93 23.92
N ASP A 917 -5.40 -30.16 23.05
CA ASP A 917 -4.26 -29.25 22.86
C ASP A 917 -3.70 -29.35 21.44
N GLY A 918 -3.83 -28.27 20.67
CA GLY A 918 -3.34 -28.24 19.28
C GLY A 918 -3.91 -29.37 18.42
N GLU A 919 -3.05 -30.24 17.91
CA GLU A 919 -3.41 -31.44 17.14
C GLU A 919 -3.93 -32.59 18.00
N TYR A 920 -3.57 -32.62 19.28
CA TYR A 920 -3.82 -33.72 20.19
C TYR A 920 -5.19 -33.58 20.87
N LEU A 921 -5.93 -34.69 20.91
CA LEU A 921 -7.27 -34.81 21.47
C LEU A 921 -7.26 -35.88 22.57
N ASP A 922 -8.16 -35.78 23.55
CA ASP A 922 -8.25 -36.72 24.67
C ASP A 922 -6.90 -36.82 25.42
N LEU A 923 -6.43 -35.67 25.90
CA LEU A 923 -5.22 -35.58 26.72
C LEU A 923 -5.41 -36.29 28.07
N TYR A 924 -4.33 -36.92 28.52
CA TYR A 924 -4.27 -37.73 29.73
C TYR A 924 -3.30 -37.16 30.76
N HIS A 925 -3.77 -37.04 32.00
CA HIS A 925 -3.15 -36.29 33.09
C HIS A 925 -2.95 -37.15 34.35
N GLY A 926 -3.16 -38.47 34.26
CA GLY A 926 -3.00 -39.41 35.37
C GLY A 926 -4.31 -39.82 36.05
N GLU A 927 -5.46 -39.54 35.44
CA GLU A 927 -6.77 -40.01 35.89
C GLU A 927 -6.97 -41.53 35.67
N PRO A 928 -7.84 -42.22 36.42
CA PRO A 928 -8.18 -43.61 36.10
C PRO A 928 -8.94 -43.72 34.77
N ILE A 929 -8.47 -44.57 33.86
CA ILE A 929 -9.11 -44.88 32.57
C ILE A 929 -10.01 -46.12 32.73
N SER A 930 -11.32 -45.93 32.61
CA SER A 930 -12.30 -47.02 32.57
C SER A 930 -12.44 -47.57 31.14
N VAL A 931 -11.93 -48.78 30.92
CA VAL A 931 -11.99 -49.51 29.66
C VAL A 931 -13.24 -50.39 29.66
N THR A 932 -14.13 -50.17 28.70
CA THR A 932 -15.34 -51.00 28.52
C THR A 932 -15.10 -52.10 27.47
N GLU A 933 -15.96 -53.11 27.44
CA GLU A 933 -15.89 -54.19 26.44
C GLU A 933 -15.85 -53.70 24.97
N ALA A 934 -16.57 -52.63 24.67
CA ALA A 934 -16.64 -52.02 23.34
C ALA A 934 -15.39 -51.17 22.99
N ASP A 935 -14.63 -50.74 24.00
CA ASP A 935 -13.58 -49.73 23.91
C ASP A 935 -12.30 -50.23 24.61
N ALA A 936 -11.79 -51.36 24.14
CA ALA A 936 -10.68 -52.11 24.73
C ALA A 936 -9.28 -51.50 24.48
N VAL A 937 -9.23 -50.27 23.97
CA VAL A 937 -8.02 -49.62 23.49
C VAL A 937 -7.67 -48.43 24.37
N VAL A 938 -6.48 -48.47 24.96
CA VAL A 938 -5.90 -47.38 25.73
C VAL A 938 -4.86 -46.66 24.87
N ALA A 939 -5.26 -45.51 24.33
CA ALA A 939 -4.55 -44.74 23.29
C ALA A 939 -4.71 -43.22 23.49
N ALA A 940 -4.60 -42.75 24.73
CA ALA A 940 -4.73 -41.33 25.03
C ALA A 940 -3.48 -40.53 24.60
N ASN A 941 -3.59 -39.21 24.45
CA ASN A 941 -2.40 -38.39 24.19
C ASN A 941 -1.80 -37.92 25.51
N ILE A 942 -0.49 -38.06 25.68
CA ILE A 942 0.20 -37.78 26.95
C ILE A 942 1.17 -36.60 26.77
N PRO A 943 0.79 -35.39 27.21
CA PRO A 943 1.72 -34.27 27.28
C PRO A 943 2.76 -34.48 28.39
N LEU A 944 4.00 -34.08 28.10
CA LEU A 944 5.11 -34.02 29.03
C LEU A 944 5.66 -32.59 29.11
N ASP A 945 5.93 -32.09 30.31
CA ASP A 945 6.49 -30.75 30.50
C ASP A 945 8.03 -30.81 30.57
N PRO A 946 8.77 -29.99 29.82
CA PRO A 946 10.24 -29.99 29.90
C PRO A 946 10.71 -29.40 31.24
N ALA A 947 11.68 -30.04 31.88
CA ALA A 947 12.21 -29.61 33.16
C ALA A 947 13.14 -28.40 33.00
N GLY A 948 12.68 -27.20 33.36
CA GLY A 948 13.55 -26.02 33.58
C GLY A 948 13.14 -24.71 32.89
N GLU A 949 12.10 -24.67 32.05
CA GLU A 949 11.70 -23.44 31.34
C GLU A 949 10.52 -22.72 31.98
N GLY A 950 10.67 -21.40 32.20
CA GLY A 950 9.63 -20.53 32.77
C GLY A 950 8.50 -20.23 31.78
N VAL A 951 7.25 -20.35 32.23
CA VAL A 951 6.06 -20.34 31.37
C VAL A 951 5.75 -18.95 30.79
N LYS A 952 5.85 -18.81 29.46
CA LYS A 952 5.17 -17.74 28.69
C LYS A 952 4.31 -18.34 27.57
N THR A 953 2.99 -18.42 27.79
CA THR A 953 2.04 -18.91 26.77
C THR A 953 1.85 -17.89 25.63
N PRO A 954 1.96 -18.30 24.34
CA PRO A 954 1.76 -17.39 23.20
C PRO A 954 0.34 -16.81 23.10
N ALA A 955 0.24 -15.53 22.74
CA ALA A 955 -1.04 -14.83 22.52
C ALA A 955 -1.96 -15.54 21.50
N LYS A 956 -1.38 -16.22 20.51
CA LYS A 956 -2.07 -17.02 19.49
C LYS A 956 -3.01 -18.08 20.10
N ILE A 957 -2.63 -18.70 21.23
CA ILE A 957 -3.46 -19.70 21.93
C ILE A 957 -4.66 -19.04 22.62
N LYS A 958 -4.51 -17.81 23.13
CA LYS A 958 -5.64 -17.03 23.68
C LYS A 958 -6.60 -16.59 22.56
N LEU A 959 -6.08 -16.19 21.40
CA LEU A 959 -6.90 -15.80 20.24
C LEU A 959 -7.70 -16.98 19.67
N ASP A 960 -7.07 -18.15 19.48
CA ASP A 960 -7.76 -19.39 19.06
C ASP A 960 -8.83 -19.85 20.06
N ARG A 961 -8.62 -19.58 21.36
CA ARG A 961 -9.59 -19.85 22.44
C ARG A 961 -10.77 -18.89 22.38
N LEU A 962 -10.52 -17.60 22.15
CA LEU A 962 -11.56 -16.58 21.96
C LEU A 962 -12.43 -16.91 20.73
N ALA A 963 -11.79 -17.15 19.58
CA ALA A 963 -12.49 -17.49 18.33
C ALA A 963 -13.44 -18.70 18.49
N ARG A 964 -13.01 -19.77 19.18
CA ARG A 964 -13.89 -20.92 19.44
C ARG A 964 -15.03 -20.62 20.40
N ARG A 965 -14.82 -19.80 21.44
CA ARG A 965 -15.91 -19.36 22.33
C ARG A 965 -16.93 -18.52 21.57
N VAL A 966 -16.47 -17.62 20.70
CA VAL A 966 -17.31 -16.81 19.80
C VAL A 966 -18.10 -17.72 18.84
N MET A 967 -17.48 -18.72 18.21
CA MET A 967 -18.20 -19.68 17.33
C MET A 967 -19.33 -20.43 18.05
N TYR A 968 -19.07 -20.95 19.27
CA TYR A 968 -20.12 -21.63 20.04
C TYR A 968 -21.22 -20.66 20.51
N ALA A 969 -20.86 -19.44 20.94
CA ALA A 969 -21.82 -18.41 21.31
C ALA A 969 -22.72 -18.00 20.13
N LEU A 970 -22.13 -17.74 18.95
CA LEU A 970 -22.86 -17.46 17.71
C LEU A 970 -23.83 -18.59 17.34
N SER A 971 -23.40 -19.85 17.46
CA SER A 971 -24.29 -21.01 17.21
C SER A 971 -25.43 -21.16 18.22
N LEU A 972 -25.31 -20.57 19.42
CA LEU A 972 -26.36 -20.58 20.44
C LEU A 972 -27.34 -19.41 20.30
N ILE A 973 -26.88 -18.25 19.82
CA ILE A 973 -27.69 -17.03 19.65
C ILE A 973 -28.92 -17.31 18.74
N GLY A 974 -28.75 -18.03 17.63
CA GLY A 974 -29.88 -18.37 16.74
C GLY A 974 -31.00 -19.11 17.46
N LEU A 975 -30.64 -20.13 18.27
CA LEU A 975 -31.59 -20.91 19.06
C LEU A 975 -32.28 -20.07 20.15
N VAL A 976 -31.54 -19.19 20.83
CA VAL A 976 -32.11 -18.28 21.85
C VAL A 976 -33.10 -17.31 21.22
N VAL A 977 -32.77 -16.72 20.06
CA VAL A 977 -33.67 -15.84 19.31
C VAL A 977 -34.92 -16.60 18.85
N ALA A 978 -34.78 -17.82 18.31
CA ALA A 978 -35.92 -18.63 17.89
C ALA A 978 -36.86 -18.99 19.06
N LEU A 979 -36.32 -19.28 20.25
CA LEU A 979 -37.11 -19.53 21.46
C LEU A 979 -37.82 -18.26 21.96
N ILE A 980 -37.18 -17.10 21.91
CA ILE A 980 -37.81 -15.81 22.26
C ILE A 980 -38.94 -15.48 21.27
N VAL A 981 -38.73 -15.66 19.96
CA VAL A 981 -39.77 -15.44 18.94
C VAL A 981 -40.93 -16.42 19.12
N ALA A 982 -40.68 -17.69 19.39
CA ALA A 982 -41.73 -18.68 19.67
C ALA A 982 -42.49 -18.39 20.99
N PHE A 983 -41.87 -17.72 21.97
CA PHE A 983 -42.52 -17.30 23.20
C PHE A 983 -43.38 -16.03 23.02
N LEU A 984 -42.89 -15.04 22.26
CA LEU A 984 -43.61 -13.80 21.97
C LEU A 984 -44.76 -14.00 20.96
N HIS A 985 -44.57 -14.89 19.98
CA HIS A 985 -45.54 -15.20 18.93
C HIS A 985 -45.66 -16.73 18.74
N PRO A 986 -46.40 -17.43 19.62
CA PRO A 986 -46.56 -18.88 19.58
C PRO A 986 -47.48 -19.33 18.44
N THR A 987 -46.91 -19.47 17.24
CA THR A 987 -47.56 -20.10 16.08
C THR A 987 -47.00 -21.51 15.88
N THR A 988 -47.76 -22.37 15.20
CA THR A 988 -47.29 -23.73 14.87
C THR A 988 -45.98 -23.69 14.06
N TRP A 989 -45.80 -22.69 13.20
CA TRP A 989 -44.57 -22.46 12.43
C TRP A 989 -43.39 -22.04 13.30
N THR A 990 -43.52 -21.01 14.15
CA THR A 990 -42.42 -20.52 15.00
C THR A 990 -41.95 -21.59 16.00
N VAL A 991 -42.88 -22.36 16.58
CA VAL A 991 -42.55 -23.50 17.45
C VAL A 991 -41.87 -24.63 16.67
N ALA A 992 -42.31 -24.94 15.45
CA ALA A 992 -41.65 -25.93 14.59
C ALA A 992 -40.23 -25.52 14.20
N VAL A 993 -40.01 -24.25 13.83
CA VAL A 993 -38.68 -23.71 13.51
C VAL A 993 -37.75 -23.77 14.72
N ALA A 994 -38.22 -23.40 15.92
CA ALA A 994 -37.43 -23.50 17.15
C ALA A 994 -37.04 -24.97 17.48
N LEU A 995 -37.96 -25.92 17.30
CA LEU A 995 -37.69 -27.35 17.45
C LEU A 995 -36.68 -27.88 16.42
N ILE A 996 -36.80 -27.48 15.15
CA ILE A 996 -35.86 -27.86 14.09
C ILE A 996 -34.47 -27.31 14.40
N GLN A 997 -34.34 -26.04 14.82
CA GLN A 997 -33.05 -25.48 15.22
C GLN A 997 -32.44 -26.20 16.42
N ALA A 998 -33.22 -26.52 17.44
CA ALA A 998 -32.76 -27.27 18.61
C ALA A 998 -32.25 -28.67 18.22
N LEU A 999 -32.98 -29.38 17.37
CA LEU A 999 -32.63 -30.72 16.90
C LEU A 999 -31.38 -30.69 16.01
N SER A 1000 -31.28 -29.70 15.11
CA SER A 1000 -30.07 -29.40 14.34
C SER A 1000 -28.87 -29.06 15.23
N PHE A 1001 -29.06 -28.30 16.32
CA PHE A 1001 -27.96 -27.92 17.22
C PHE A 1001 -27.35 -29.16 17.86
N VAL A 1002 -28.21 -30.01 18.45
CA VAL A 1002 -27.81 -31.29 19.02
C VAL A 1002 -27.14 -32.19 17.97
N LEU A 1003 -27.65 -32.21 16.74
CA LEU A 1003 -27.08 -32.98 15.63
C LEU A 1003 -25.67 -32.48 15.24
N PHE A 1004 -25.49 -31.18 15.01
CA PHE A 1004 -24.19 -30.61 14.61
C PHE A 1004 -23.15 -30.67 15.75
N VAL A 1005 -23.55 -30.45 17.01
CA VAL A 1005 -22.68 -30.68 18.17
C VAL A 1005 -22.27 -32.15 18.29
N ARG A 1006 -23.20 -33.09 18.06
CA ARG A 1006 -22.89 -34.53 18.02
C ARG A 1006 -21.97 -34.90 16.87
N MET A 1007 -22.15 -34.32 15.68
CA MET A 1007 -21.28 -34.53 14.52
C MET A 1007 -19.90 -33.86 14.65
N ALA A 1008 -19.77 -32.76 15.41
CA ALA A 1008 -18.51 -32.10 15.68
C ALA A 1008 -17.56 -32.95 16.56
N ILE A 1009 -18.10 -33.93 17.30
CA ILE A 1009 -17.32 -34.91 18.06
C ILE A 1009 -17.03 -36.13 17.16
N PRO A 1010 -15.77 -36.36 16.73
CA PRO A 1010 -15.43 -37.52 15.93
C PRO A 1010 -15.53 -38.83 16.72
N ALA A 1011 -16.11 -39.85 16.12
CA ALA A 1011 -16.08 -41.23 16.62
C ALA A 1011 -14.65 -41.80 16.67
N ARG A 1012 -14.41 -42.80 17.52
CA ARG A 1012 -13.12 -43.50 17.60
C ARG A 1012 -12.97 -44.49 16.43
N PRO A 1013 -11.87 -44.48 15.66
CA PRO A 1013 -11.63 -45.45 14.59
C PRO A 1013 -11.27 -46.85 15.13
N LYS A 1014 -11.70 -47.93 14.46
CA LYS A 1014 -11.19 -49.30 14.70
C LYS A 1014 -9.68 -49.33 14.40
N SER A 1015 -8.87 -49.85 15.31
CA SER A 1015 -7.39 -49.92 15.19
C SER A 1015 -6.81 -51.33 15.40
N TRP A 1016 -7.66 -52.35 15.54
CA TRP A 1016 -7.29 -53.73 15.87
C TRP A 1016 -7.80 -54.73 14.83
N GLY A 1017 -7.04 -55.81 14.62
CA GLY A 1017 -7.49 -56.99 13.87
C GLY A 1017 -8.11 -58.02 14.81
N ILE A 1018 -8.89 -58.96 14.27
CA ILE A 1018 -9.55 -60.03 15.01
C ILE A 1018 -9.10 -61.39 14.48
N VAL A 1019 -8.57 -62.24 15.34
CA VAL A 1019 -8.39 -63.67 15.05
C VAL A 1019 -9.67 -64.43 15.43
N TYR A 1020 -10.21 -65.20 14.49
CA TYR A 1020 -11.44 -65.98 14.68
C TYR A 1020 -11.31 -67.40 14.13
N ASP A 1021 -12.18 -68.31 14.57
CA ASP A 1021 -12.31 -69.65 14.00
C ASP A 1021 -13.00 -69.56 12.63
N ARG A 1022 -12.36 -70.07 11.58
CA ARG A 1022 -12.80 -69.91 10.19
C ARG A 1022 -14.16 -70.55 9.90
N GLN A 1023 -14.57 -71.59 10.65
CA GLN A 1023 -15.85 -72.27 10.47
C GLN A 1023 -16.97 -71.61 11.30
N THR A 1024 -16.71 -71.35 12.59
CA THR A 1024 -17.74 -70.85 13.51
C THR A 1024 -17.83 -69.32 13.58
N ARG A 1025 -16.85 -68.61 12.99
CA ARG A 1025 -16.63 -67.15 13.10
C ARG A 1025 -16.54 -66.63 14.54
N ARG A 1026 -16.33 -67.51 15.52
CA ARG A 1026 -16.13 -67.10 16.92
C ARG A 1026 -14.72 -66.57 17.14
N PRO A 1027 -14.52 -65.47 17.89
CA PRO A 1027 -13.19 -64.95 18.17
C PRO A 1027 -12.34 -65.92 19.01
N LEU A 1028 -11.03 -65.94 18.78
CA LEU A 1028 -10.09 -66.84 19.43
C LEU A 1028 -9.21 -66.11 20.46
N ILE A 1029 -9.56 -66.26 21.74
CA ILE A 1029 -8.77 -65.82 22.90
C ILE A 1029 -7.39 -66.49 22.98
N ASP A 1030 -6.38 -65.79 23.53
CA ASP A 1030 -5.03 -66.29 23.84
C ASP A 1030 -4.32 -66.94 22.63
N THR A 1031 -4.62 -66.48 21.42
CA THR A 1031 -3.84 -66.80 20.22
C THR A 1031 -2.52 -66.04 20.28
N VAL A 1032 -1.41 -66.73 20.05
CA VAL A 1032 -0.09 -66.10 19.90
C VAL A 1032 0.00 -65.53 18.48
N VAL A 1033 0.13 -64.21 18.37
CA VAL A 1033 0.42 -63.53 17.11
C VAL A 1033 1.83 -62.98 17.17
N ARG A 1034 2.62 -63.19 16.11
CA ARG A 1034 3.98 -62.67 15.98
C ARG A 1034 4.14 -61.93 14.66
N ILE A 1035 4.84 -60.81 14.68
CA ILE A 1035 5.16 -60.01 13.48
C ILE A 1035 6.67 -59.99 13.24
N PHE A 1036 7.04 -60.10 11.97
CA PHE A 1036 8.42 -60.29 11.53
C PHE A 1036 8.74 -59.39 10.33
N ASP A 1037 10.01 -59.02 10.22
CA ASP A 1037 10.62 -58.45 9.02
C ASP A 1037 10.95 -59.59 8.02
N PRO A 1038 10.51 -59.53 6.75
CA PRO A 1038 10.71 -60.59 5.78
C PRO A 1038 12.15 -60.66 5.25
N THR A 1039 12.87 -59.54 5.19
CA THR A 1039 14.23 -59.43 4.66
C THR A 1039 15.25 -60.11 5.58
N TYR A 1040 15.07 -59.97 6.89
CA TYR A 1040 15.98 -60.50 7.91
C TYR A 1040 15.38 -61.65 8.74
N ASN A 1041 14.14 -62.06 8.43
CA ASN A 1041 13.35 -63.03 9.21
C ASN A 1041 13.29 -62.69 10.73
N LYS A 1042 13.41 -61.40 11.05
CA LYS A 1042 13.64 -60.89 12.41
C LYS A 1042 12.30 -60.73 13.13
N LEU A 1043 12.14 -61.40 14.28
CA LEU A 1043 11.00 -61.20 15.17
C LEU A 1043 11.03 -59.78 15.74
N LEU A 1044 9.94 -59.03 15.54
CA LEU A 1044 9.81 -57.65 16.02
C LEU A 1044 9.01 -57.56 17.32
N GLU A 1045 7.81 -58.16 17.34
CA GLU A 1045 6.95 -58.21 18.53
C GLU A 1045 6.13 -59.53 18.55
N THR A 1046 5.77 -59.97 19.75
CA THR A 1046 4.78 -61.03 20.00
C THR A 1046 3.67 -60.48 20.89
N GLN A 1047 2.41 -60.72 20.52
CA GLN A 1047 1.23 -60.37 21.31
C GLN A 1047 0.30 -61.58 21.47
N LEU A 1048 -0.46 -61.60 22.57
CA LEU A 1048 -1.56 -62.52 22.78
C LEU A 1048 -2.87 -61.81 22.45
N THR A 1049 -3.79 -62.51 21.78
CA THR A 1049 -5.14 -61.97 21.54
C THR A 1049 -5.98 -61.93 22.81
N ASP A 1050 -6.81 -60.91 22.95
CA ASP A 1050 -7.74 -60.79 24.08
C ASP A 1050 -8.96 -61.73 23.98
N SER A 1051 -9.91 -61.63 24.91
CA SER A 1051 -11.14 -62.45 24.92
C SER A 1051 -12.04 -62.33 23.69
N ARG A 1052 -11.76 -61.36 22.80
CA ARG A 1052 -12.45 -61.16 21.51
C ARG A 1052 -11.50 -61.33 20.32
N GLY A 1053 -10.36 -62.01 20.51
CA GLY A 1053 -9.43 -62.30 19.43
C GLY A 1053 -8.65 -61.07 18.95
N ARG A 1054 -8.70 -59.94 19.67
CA ARG A 1054 -8.17 -58.65 19.19
C ARG A 1054 -6.65 -58.55 19.36
N TYR A 1055 -5.97 -58.00 18.35
CA TYR A 1055 -4.53 -57.69 18.37
C TYR A 1055 -4.20 -56.48 17.47
N ALA A 1056 -3.05 -55.84 17.66
CA ALA A 1056 -2.53 -54.81 16.76
C ALA A 1056 -1.02 -54.59 16.93
N PHE A 1057 -0.26 -54.55 15.84
CA PHE A 1057 1.15 -54.17 15.84
C PHE A 1057 1.35 -52.80 15.17
N LEU A 1058 2.06 -51.89 15.83
CA LEU A 1058 2.50 -50.63 15.24
C LEU A 1058 3.84 -50.85 14.57
N VAL A 1059 3.91 -50.70 13.24
CA VAL A 1059 5.13 -50.98 12.46
C VAL A 1059 5.42 -49.88 11.45
N GLY A 1060 6.70 -49.60 11.21
CA GLY A 1060 7.18 -48.59 10.26
C GLY A 1060 6.79 -48.89 8.81
N PRO A 1061 7.16 -48.01 7.86
CA PRO A 1061 7.02 -48.32 6.45
C PRO A 1061 8.07 -49.35 6.00
N ASN A 1062 7.64 -50.59 5.86
CA ASN A 1062 8.39 -51.73 5.30
C ASN A 1062 7.39 -52.81 4.86
N GLU A 1063 7.87 -53.87 4.23
CA GLU A 1063 7.11 -55.13 4.17
C GLU A 1063 7.19 -55.86 5.52
N TYR A 1064 6.11 -56.55 5.89
CA TYR A 1064 6.06 -57.41 7.08
C TYR A 1064 5.40 -58.74 6.77
N TYR A 1065 5.51 -59.68 7.70
CA TYR A 1065 4.59 -60.81 7.74
C TYR A 1065 4.20 -61.18 9.16
N THR A 1066 3.05 -61.84 9.29
CA THR A 1066 2.52 -62.26 10.58
C THR A 1066 2.29 -63.77 10.63
N THR A 1067 2.51 -64.35 11.80
CA THR A 1067 2.16 -65.75 12.11
C THR A 1067 1.17 -65.80 13.25
N TYR A 1068 0.22 -66.72 13.15
CA TYR A 1068 -0.88 -66.93 14.09
C TYR A 1068 -0.83 -68.37 14.57
N GLU A 1069 -0.69 -68.56 15.87
CA GLU A 1069 -0.47 -69.85 16.51
C GLU A 1069 -1.40 -70.00 17.72
N LYS A 1070 -2.16 -71.10 17.75
CA LYS A 1070 -3.03 -71.46 18.87
C LYS A 1070 -3.13 -72.98 18.96
N ASP A 1071 -3.10 -73.50 20.17
CA ASP A 1071 -3.24 -74.93 20.43
C ASP A 1071 -4.56 -75.48 19.85
N SER A 1072 -4.51 -76.68 19.27
CA SER A 1072 -5.56 -77.32 18.46
C SER A 1072 -5.96 -76.61 17.14
N TYR A 1073 -5.25 -75.57 16.70
CA TYR A 1073 -5.47 -74.91 15.40
C TYR A 1073 -4.24 -75.03 14.49
N THR A 1074 -4.44 -74.93 13.18
CA THR A 1074 -3.36 -74.95 12.20
C THR A 1074 -2.62 -73.61 12.27
N LYS A 1075 -1.28 -73.63 12.39
CA LYS A 1075 -0.48 -72.41 12.31
C LYS A 1075 -0.69 -71.75 10.95
N LEU A 1076 -1.08 -70.48 10.94
CA LEU A 1076 -1.29 -69.70 9.73
C LEU A 1076 -0.24 -68.60 9.62
N GLU A 1077 0.22 -68.36 8.40
CA GLU A 1077 1.23 -67.36 8.07
C GLU A 1077 0.70 -66.49 6.92
N VAL A 1078 0.82 -65.17 7.06
CA VAL A 1078 0.31 -64.18 6.10
C VAL A 1078 1.48 -63.34 5.62
N ARG A 1079 1.95 -63.60 4.38
CA ARG A 1079 2.99 -62.82 3.67
C ARG A 1079 2.52 -62.42 2.26
N PRO A 1080 3.05 -61.31 1.70
CA PRO A 1080 3.57 -60.15 2.41
C PRO A 1080 2.42 -59.25 2.89
N ILE A 1081 2.65 -58.51 3.97
CA ILE A 1081 1.82 -57.39 4.40
C ILE A 1081 2.61 -56.13 4.10
N ASP A 1082 2.36 -55.57 2.92
CA ASP A 1082 3.05 -54.37 2.45
C ASP A 1082 2.55 -53.12 3.18
N ARG A 1083 3.50 -52.33 3.71
CA ARG A 1083 3.30 -50.99 4.29
C ARG A 1083 4.27 -49.94 3.71
N THR A 1084 4.97 -50.24 2.62
CA THR A 1084 5.90 -49.31 1.95
C THR A 1084 5.21 -48.05 1.43
N ASP A 1085 3.97 -48.17 0.93
CA ASP A 1085 3.12 -47.04 0.51
C ASP A 1085 2.78 -46.04 1.63
N THR A 1086 2.91 -46.42 2.90
CA THR A 1086 2.57 -45.54 4.02
C THR A 1086 3.73 -44.61 4.38
N LYS A 1087 3.52 -43.29 4.38
CA LYS A 1087 4.59 -42.31 4.73
C LYS A 1087 4.96 -42.31 6.21
N GLU A 1088 4.20 -42.98 7.06
CA GLU A 1088 4.35 -43.04 8.51
C GLU A 1088 4.08 -44.47 8.99
N ALA A 1089 4.58 -44.85 10.17
CA ALA A 1089 4.28 -46.15 10.76
C ALA A 1089 2.75 -46.35 10.91
N SER A 1090 2.27 -47.53 10.53
CA SER A 1090 0.87 -47.86 10.45
C SER A 1090 0.58 -49.21 11.12
N TYR A 1091 -0.70 -49.50 11.35
CA TYR A 1091 -1.09 -50.73 12.04
C TYR A 1091 -1.13 -51.93 11.10
N VAL A 1092 -0.56 -53.05 11.57
CA VAL A 1092 -0.89 -54.39 11.06
C VAL A 1092 -1.96 -54.98 11.97
N SER A 1093 -3.18 -54.99 11.44
CA SER A 1093 -4.43 -55.23 12.16
C SER A 1093 -5.43 -56.01 11.29
N VAL A 1094 -4.97 -57.10 10.67
CA VAL A 1094 -5.73 -57.91 9.70
C VAL A 1094 -6.75 -58.80 10.45
N ASP A 1095 -7.98 -58.91 9.96
CA ASP A 1095 -8.95 -59.89 10.49
C ASP A 1095 -8.67 -61.27 9.87
N VAL A 1096 -8.33 -62.28 10.67
CA VAL A 1096 -7.74 -63.56 10.21
C VAL A 1096 -8.49 -64.77 10.78
N GLY A 1097 -8.86 -65.71 9.90
CA GLY A 1097 -9.57 -66.95 10.25
C GLY A 1097 -8.65 -68.17 10.36
N LEU A 1098 -8.50 -68.74 11.56
CA LEU A 1098 -7.77 -69.99 11.80
C LEU A 1098 -8.63 -71.24 11.56
N THR A 1099 -8.05 -72.27 10.99
CA THR A 1099 -8.67 -73.60 10.85
C THR A 1099 -8.36 -74.45 12.07
N LYS A 1100 -9.37 -75.06 12.67
CA LYS A 1100 -9.19 -76.04 13.75
C LYS A 1100 -8.61 -77.33 13.16
N ASN A 1101 -7.62 -77.92 13.82
CA ASN A 1101 -7.07 -79.21 13.39
C ASN A 1101 -8.14 -80.29 13.60
N THR A 1102 -8.49 -81.00 12.54
CA THR A 1102 -9.33 -82.21 12.65
C THR A 1102 -8.52 -83.28 13.39
N PRO A 1103 -9.03 -83.89 14.47
CA PRO A 1103 -8.41 -85.09 15.02
C PRO A 1103 -8.49 -86.20 13.97
N SER A 1104 -7.34 -86.82 13.69
CA SER A 1104 -7.19 -88.01 12.83
C SER A 1104 -7.64 -89.27 13.52
#